data_AF-A0ABD0LGS0-F1
#
_entry.id   AF-A0ABD0LGS0-F1
#
_cell.length_a   1.000
_cell.length_b   1.000
_cell.length_c   1.000
_cell.angle_alpha   90.00
_cell.angle_beta   90.00
_cell.angle_gamma   90.00
#
_symmetry.space_group_name_H-M   'P 1'
#
loop_
_entity.id
_entity.type
_entity.pdbx_description
1 polymer ?
#
loop_
_entity_poly.entity_id
_entity_poly.type
_entity_poly.pdbx_seq_one_letter_code
_entity_poly.pdbx_strand_id
1 'polypeptide(L)'
;LCSLIRLENGIGHLEFAPDPAQYVQCEAVGHEVRFVVRFCPYGAMWNPAKGACDRPIETATDPCRGQADGTRRQYGLTCVTYWECQGQVSTPQCCPSGQSFNSATSMCEVNAACTDACPANSTDFSTPAPFCPYILSPVGPEYYRIVETTQITDVRCPDGEVFSILCTCIAGAATPTVSADLSINFDNSTIEDASGNRYFVRRWPDPAFFTYPNQQMARFIGVNYLIVPGLANQDFRDSFATNLVFTPSGSIPNSQVLLHNGPDNDPLGPTVKISIMDSATLGMLDVTFLVVTQNDVMPTPIVLTVPKSGPLDVRMSYNGTEVVAEVYSGGSSVASGTRMTTGQIPLRVGGFNIGGGACLGCNNFIGTMDCSIPMTAMFDMCLPSPAASIVTMLSTPATTTPAPSFLALPNPTPADADVLYLCPYSASAMGPGFFSLGGVDVPCPTGTQFSTINCGCTVLVSGAMAGCSTFLNATFDSTLNATIDNSANKLFLEDVFITYVNNMGIFNGIFSEVKVPGFANLEFGDNFTFSITFQNTASTVSPNTNVVGNGYLGLGTTSLGVKLQDAGSGNMNIQFELRTVNSGLIELTLTGSKTSLWTATLNYNSPDVTASINDGMGTVLSTSATATGPTLPLQRGRVVCSKKLACGSANLFEQERETEWNILSTTYSALSLQQDE
;
A
#
# COMPACT_ATOMS: atom_id res chain seq x y z
N LEU A 1 -13.36 9.33 13.18
CA LEU A 1 -13.62 7.88 13.21
C LEU A 1 -12.39 7.10 12.72
N CYS A 2 -11.95 7.26 11.47
CA CYS A 2 -10.86 6.43 10.92
C CYS A 2 -9.43 6.82 11.25
N SER A 3 -9.20 7.98 11.85
CA SER A 3 -7.85 8.48 12.19
C SER A 3 -7.15 7.66 13.28
N LEU A 4 -7.86 6.74 13.93
CA LEU A 4 -7.41 6.01 15.11
C LEU A 4 -7.30 4.50 14.88
N ILE A 5 -7.50 4.02 13.64
CA ILE A 5 -7.37 2.60 13.30
C ILE A 5 -6.05 2.34 12.59
N ARG A 6 -5.40 1.23 12.94
CA ARG A 6 -4.34 0.65 12.12
C ARG A 6 -4.97 0.14 10.82
N LEU A 7 -4.69 0.84 9.72
CA LEU A 7 -5.08 0.38 8.39
C LEU A 7 -4.13 -0.76 7.99
N GLU A 8 -4.61 -2.00 7.98
CA GLU A 8 -3.82 -3.16 7.55
C GLU A 8 -3.93 -3.29 6.04
N ASN A 9 -2.77 -3.06 5.40
CA ASN A 9 -2.54 -2.68 4.01
C ASN A 9 -3.43 -1.56 3.42
N GLY A 10 -4.31 -0.89 4.18
CA GLY A 10 -5.13 0.19 3.62
C GLY A 10 -6.53 0.37 4.24
N ILE A 11 -7.02 -0.56 5.06
CA ILE A 11 -8.36 -0.49 5.67
C ILE A 11 -8.28 -0.98 7.08
N GLY A 12 -9.16 -0.41 7.88
CA GLY A 12 -9.46 -0.90 9.20
C GLY A 12 -10.96 -0.93 9.42
N HIS A 13 -11.37 -1.70 10.43
CA HIS A 13 -12.76 -1.82 10.82
C HIS A 13 -12.94 -1.37 12.27
N LEU A 14 -14.07 -0.74 12.57
CA LEU A 14 -14.49 -0.36 13.92
C LEU A 14 -15.92 -0.79 14.17
N GLU A 15 -16.26 -0.97 15.43
CA GLU A 15 -17.64 -1.07 15.86
C GLU A 15 -18.41 0.23 15.58
N PHE A 16 -19.65 0.10 15.11
CA PHE A 16 -20.58 1.22 15.02
C PHE A 16 -21.49 1.23 16.25
N ALA A 17 -21.10 2.01 17.26
CA ALA A 17 -21.74 2.01 18.58
C ALA A 17 -23.29 2.12 18.61
N PRO A 18 -23.96 2.86 17.70
CA PRO A 18 -25.43 2.94 17.72
C PRO A 18 -26.15 1.63 17.38
N ASP A 19 -25.51 0.72 16.64
CA ASP A 19 -26.15 -0.50 16.16
C ASP A 19 -25.13 -1.65 16.05
N PRO A 20 -25.23 -2.71 16.89
CA PRO A 20 -24.31 -3.84 16.85
C PRO A 20 -24.43 -4.67 15.56
N ALA A 21 -25.48 -4.48 14.76
CA ALA A 21 -25.57 -5.05 13.42
C ALA A 21 -24.77 -4.24 12.38
N GLN A 22 -24.10 -3.15 12.77
CA GLN A 22 -23.31 -2.29 11.89
C GLN A 22 -21.84 -2.19 12.34
N TYR A 23 -20.97 -1.86 11.39
CA TYR A 23 -19.55 -1.55 11.62
C TYR A 23 -19.09 -0.45 10.68
N VAL A 24 -18.03 0.26 11.04
CA VAL A 24 -17.39 1.27 10.20
C VAL A 24 -16.20 0.62 9.50
N GLN A 25 -16.19 0.66 8.18
CA GLN A 25 -15.03 0.34 7.35
C GLN A 25 -14.32 1.64 6.98
N CYS A 26 -13.02 1.71 7.24
CA CYS A 26 -12.17 2.87 6.96
C CYS A 26 -11.20 2.51 5.86
N GLU A 27 -11.10 3.30 4.79
CA GLU A 27 -10.29 3.00 3.60
C GLU A 27 -9.35 4.15 3.25
N ALA A 28 -8.07 3.86 3.01
CA ALA A 28 -7.11 4.81 2.47
C ALA A 28 -7.26 4.90 0.94
N VAL A 29 -7.81 6.02 0.47
CA VAL A 29 -7.92 6.33 -0.96
C VAL A 29 -6.93 7.46 -1.27
N GLY A 30 -5.76 7.09 -1.78
CA GLY A 30 -4.65 8.02 -2.00
C GLY A 30 -4.09 8.59 -0.69
N HIS A 31 -4.32 9.88 -0.43
CA HIS A 31 -3.88 10.59 0.79
C HIS A 31 -5.01 10.84 1.81
N GLU A 32 -6.24 10.46 1.47
CA GLU A 32 -7.41 10.62 2.32
C GLU A 32 -7.85 9.27 2.90
N VAL A 33 -8.40 9.30 4.12
CA VAL A 33 -9.05 8.14 4.72
C VAL A 33 -10.55 8.37 4.69
N ARG A 34 -11.26 7.54 3.91
CA ARG A 34 -12.71 7.55 3.82
C ARG A 34 -13.31 6.53 4.78
N PHE A 35 -14.56 6.74 5.17
CA PHE A 35 -15.27 5.80 6.02
C PHE A 35 -16.65 5.49 5.45
N VAL A 36 -17.06 4.24 5.61
CA VAL A 36 -18.35 3.73 5.16
C VAL A 36 -18.92 2.91 6.30
N VAL A 37 -20.17 3.19 6.69
CA VAL A 37 -20.91 2.35 7.63
C VAL A 37 -21.47 1.17 6.83
N ARG A 38 -21.17 -0.04 7.30
CA ARG A 38 -21.59 -1.32 6.72
C ARG A 38 -22.47 -2.04 7.72
N PHE A 39 -23.36 -2.91 7.24
CA PHE A 39 -24.09 -3.84 8.10
C PHE A 39 -23.32 -5.16 8.21
N CYS A 40 -23.67 -6.01 9.16
CA CYS A 40 -23.30 -7.42 9.20
C CYS A 40 -24.35 -8.29 8.49
N PRO A 41 -23.97 -9.51 8.03
CA PRO A 41 -24.90 -10.50 7.48
C PRO A 41 -26.16 -10.63 8.29
N TYR A 42 -27.31 -10.84 7.62
CA TYR A 42 -28.59 -10.97 8.31
C TYR A 42 -28.51 -12.10 9.35
N GLY A 43 -28.70 -11.76 10.61
CA GLY A 43 -28.53 -12.68 11.75
C GLY A 43 -27.15 -12.64 12.41
N ALA A 44 -26.22 -11.80 11.96
CA ALA A 44 -24.91 -11.59 12.56
C ALA A 44 -24.77 -10.17 13.14
N MET A 45 -23.81 -10.01 14.06
CA MET A 45 -23.45 -8.75 14.72
C MET A 45 -21.94 -8.55 14.66
N TRP A 46 -21.49 -7.30 14.69
CA TRP A 46 -20.07 -7.00 14.71
C TRP A 46 -19.44 -7.44 16.02
N ASN A 47 -18.39 -8.26 15.94
CA ASN A 47 -17.61 -8.70 17.08
C ASN A 47 -16.29 -7.91 17.14
N PRO A 48 -16.17 -6.88 18.00
CA PRO A 48 -14.97 -6.06 18.08
C PRO A 48 -13.74 -6.85 18.53
N ALA A 49 -13.91 -7.96 19.26
CA ALA A 49 -12.79 -8.81 19.67
C ALA A 49 -12.20 -9.63 18.52
N LYS A 50 -13.02 -9.97 17.50
CA LYS A 50 -12.58 -10.71 16.31
C LYS A 50 -12.27 -9.80 15.12
N GLY A 51 -12.73 -8.55 15.14
CA GLY A 51 -12.66 -7.65 13.98
C GLY A 51 -13.46 -8.18 12.78
N ALA A 52 -14.58 -8.87 13.05
CA ALA A 52 -15.43 -9.49 12.04
C ALA A 52 -16.90 -9.60 12.51
N CYS A 53 -17.83 -9.82 11.58
CA CYS A 53 -19.21 -10.16 11.90
C CYS A 53 -19.34 -11.60 12.39
N ASP A 54 -20.17 -11.81 13.41
CA ASP A 54 -20.25 -13.07 14.16
C ASP A 54 -21.68 -13.34 14.68
N ARG A 55 -21.92 -14.53 15.22
CA ARG A 55 -23.23 -14.90 15.79
C ARG A 55 -23.51 -14.10 17.08
N PRO A 56 -24.77 -13.67 17.32
CA PRO A 56 -25.12 -12.87 18.50
C PRO A 56 -24.71 -13.48 19.84
N ILE A 57 -24.77 -14.80 19.98
CA ILE A 57 -24.36 -15.50 21.22
C ILE A 57 -22.87 -15.29 21.57
N GLU A 58 -22.03 -15.03 20.56
CA GLU A 58 -20.59 -14.84 20.73
C GLU A 58 -20.20 -13.35 20.84
N THR A 59 -21.14 -12.42 20.63
CA THR A 59 -20.87 -10.98 20.72
C THR A 59 -21.23 -10.43 22.10
N ALA A 60 -20.33 -9.61 22.66
CA ALA A 60 -20.60 -8.94 23.93
C ALA A 60 -21.70 -7.88 23.83
N THR A 61 -21.98 -7.46 22.60
CA THR A 61 -22.84 -6.34 22.20
C THR A 61 -24.24 -6.78 21.77
N ASP A 62 -24.61 -8.05 21.99
CA ASP A 62 -25.95 -8.56 21.71
C ASP A 62 -27.03 -7.73 22.46
N PRO A 63 -27.94 -7.04 21.75
CA PRO A 63 -28.97 -6.18 22.34
C PRO A 63 -30.04 -6.96 23.11
N CYS A 64 -30.08 -8.29 23.00
CA CYS A 64 -30.96 -9.17 23.77
C CYS A 64 -30.35 -9.66 25.08
N ARG A 65 -29.06 -9.37 25.33
CA ARG A 65 -28.42 -9.73 26.59
C ARG A 65 -29.12 -9.04 27.77
N GLY A 66 -29.58 -9.84 28.73
CA GLY A 66 -30.35 -9.36 29.89
C GLY A 66 -31.78 -8.90 29.58
N GLN A 67 -32.29 -9.10 28.37
CA GLN A 67 -33.69 -8.83 28.01
C GLN A 67 -34.55 -10.07 28.24
N ALA A 68 -35.86 -9.88 28.44
CA ALA A 68 -36.81 -10.98 28.55
C ALA A 68 -37.14 -11.58 27.17
N ASP A 69 -37.46 -12.88 27.15
CA ASP A 69 -37.89 -13.56 25.93
C ASP A 69 -39.11 -12.87 25.28
N GLY A 70 -39.09 -12.76 23.95
CA GLY A 70 -40.10 -12.05 23.17
C GLY A 70 -39.91 -10.53 23.07
N THR A 71 -38.90 -9.96 23.75
CA THR A 71 -38.52 -8.55 23.54
C THR A 71 -38.08 -8.36 22.09
N ARG A 72 -38.56 -7.31 21.42
CA ARG A 72 -38.23 -7.02 20.02
C ARG A 72 -37.46 -5.73 19.88
N ARG A 73 -36.45 -5.71 19.01
CA ARG A 73 -35.61 -4.53 18.74
C ARG A 73 -35.38 -4.38 17.24
N GLN A 74 -35.08 -3.16 16.80
CA GLN A 74 -34.85 -2.89 15.38
C GLN A 74 -33.53 -3.53 14.92
N TYR A 75 -33.51 -4.10 13.71
CA TYR A 75 -32.30 -4.66 13.09
C TYR A 75 -31.51 -3.59 12.32
N GLY A 76 -32.20 -2.63 11.69
CA GLY A 76 -31.58 -1.50 10.98
C GLY A 76 -31.26 -1.75 9.49
N LEU A 77 -31.28 -3.00 9.02
CA LEU A 77 -30.87 -3.37 7.65
C LEU A 77 -31.96 -3.06 6.61
N THR A 78 -33.21 -3.41 6.92
CA THR A 78 -34.37 -3.18 6.05
C THR A 78 -35.56 -2.74 6.88
N CYS A 79 -36.57 -2.16 6.25
CA CYS A 79 -37.77 -1.74 6.98
C CYS A 79 -38.58 -2.93 7.54
N VAL A 80 -38.36 -4.15 7.05
CA VAL A 80 -39.08 -5.36 7.50
C VAL A 80 -38.37 -6.12 8.63
N THR A 81 -37.09 -5.86 8.92
CA THR A 81 -36.26 -6.71 9.79
C THR A 81 -36.20 -6.23 11.24
N TYR A 82 -36.22 -7.18 12.17
CA TYR A 82 -36.10 -6.94 13.61
C TYR A 82 -35.41 -8.10 14.33
N TRP A 83 -34.92 -7.86 15.54
CA TRP A 83 -34.42 -8.86 16.47
C TRP A 83 -35.54 -9.26 17.44
N GLU A 84 -35.70 -10.54 17.70
CA GLU A 84 -36.53 -11.08 18.79
C GLU A 84 -35.64 -11.83 19.78
N CYS A 85 -35.73 -11.47 21.06
CA CYS A 85 -34.92 -12.08 22.11
C CYS A 85 -35.46 -13.45 22.47
N GLN A 86 -34.61 -14.48 22.40
CA GLN A 86 -34.93 -15.84 22.82
C GLN A 86 -33.77 -16.40 23.62
N GLY A 87 -33.98 -16.72 24.91
CA GLY A 87 -32.92 -17.15 25.82
C GLY A 87 -31.83 -16.11 26.00
N GLN A 88 -32.16 -14.80 25.97
CA GLN A 88 -31.23 -13.67 25.96
C GLN A 88 -30.30 -13.57 24.73
N VAL A 89 -30.60 -14.28 23.64
CA VAL A 89 -29.87 -14.21 22.37
C VAL A 89 -30.76 -13.56 21.31
N SER A 90 -30.18 -12.64 20.53
CA SER A 90 -30.90 -12.01 19.41
C SER A 90 -31.14 -13.01 18.29
N THR A 91 -32.42 -13.23 17.95
CA THR A 91 -32.83 -14.04 16.81
C THR A 91 -33.41 -13.14 15.72
N PRO A 92 -32.90 -13.17 14.48
CA PRO A 92 -33.37 -12.29 13.43
C PRO A 92 -34.76 -12.72 12.95
N GLN A 93 -35.66 -11.76 12.79
CA GLN A 93 -37.05 -11.96 12.35
C GLN A 93 -37.45 -10.91 11.31
N CYS A 94 -38.48 -11.23 10.53
CA CYS A 94 -39.06 -10.33 9.53
C CYS A 94 -40.53 -10.10 9.76
N CYS A 95 -40.99 -8.89 9.45
CA CYS A 95 -42.40 -8.58 9.34
C CYS A 95 -43.03 -9.23 8.10
N PRO A 96 -44.34 -9.56 8.14
CA PRO A 96 -45.07 -10.02 6.97
C PRO A 96 -45.01 -9.02 5.82
N SER A 97 -45.15 -9.49 4.57
CA SER A 97 -45.15 -8.63 3.39
C SER A 97 -46.15 -7.47 3.50
N GLY A 98 -45.69 -6.25 3.21
CA GLY A 98 -46.47 -5.02 3.33
C GLY A 98 -46.49 -4.38 4.73
N GLN A 99 -45.71 -4.91 5.67
CA GLN A 99 -45.52 -4.36 7.02
C GLN A 99 -44.07 -3.95 7.26
N SER A 100 -43.82 -2.95 8.10
CA SER A 100 -42.50 -2.59 8.60
C SER A 100 -42.43 -2.73 10.11
N PHE A 101 -41.25 -3.01 10.66
CA PHE A 101 -41.05 -3.02 12.10
C PHE A 101 -41.00 -1.60 12.65
N ASN A 102 -41.91 -1.27 13.57
CA ASN A 102 -41.91 0.01 14.28
C ASN A 102 -41.23 -0.15 15.64
N SER A 103 -40.06 0.47 15.80
CA SER A 103 -39.26 0.35 17.03
C SER A 103 -39.90 1.04 18.24
N ALA A 104 -40.76 2.04 18.04
CA ALA A 104 -41.46 2.72 19.13
C ALA A 104 -42.56 1.85 19.75
N THR A 105 -43.25 1.04 18.95
CA THR A 105 -44.30 0.11 19.41
C THR A 105 -43.81 -1.32 19.58
N SER A 106 -42.60 -1.63 19.10
CA SER A 106 -42.01 -2.97 19.06
C SER A 106 -42.88 -4.00 18.32
N MET A 107 -43.61 -3.56 17.30
CA MET A 107 -44.54 -4.38 16.52
C MET A 107 -44.38 -4.17 15.01
N CYS A 108 -44.80 -5.17 14.23
CA CYS A 108 -44.94 -5.01 12.78
C CYS A 108 -46.24 -4.28 12.47
N GLU A 109 -46.14 -3.19 11.72
CA GLU A 109 -47.25 -2.32 11.36
C GLU A 109 -47.37 -2.21 9.84
N VAL A 110 -48.59 -2.08 9.33
CA VAL A 110 -48.83 -1.92 7.89
C VAL A 110 -48.12 -0.65 7.40
N ASN A 111 -47.21 -0.80 6.45
CA ASN A 111 -46.45 0.30 5.89
C ASN A 111 -46.26 0.07 4.39
N ALA A 112 -47.12 0.71 3.60
CA ALA A 112 -47.09 0.58 2.14
C ALA A 112 -45.81 1.15 1.50
N ALA A 113 -45.03 1.97 2.21
CA ALA A 113 -43.75 2.47 1.71
C ALA A 113 -42.61 1.47 1.87
N CYS A 114 -42.80 0.42 2.68
CA CYS A 114 -41.82 -0.63 2.89
C CYS A 114 -41.95 -1.69 1.79
N THR A 115 -41.09 -1.61 0.79
CA THR A 115 -41.05 -2.57 -0.35
C THR A 115 -39.99 -3.64 -0.20
N ASP A 116 -39.23 -3.63 0.90
CA ASP A 116 -38.11 -4.55 1.11
C ASP A 116 -38.60 -5.99 1.26
N ALA A 117 -37.90 -6.93 0.62
CA ALA A 117 -38.09 -8.35 0.87
C ALA A 117 -37.35 -8.77 2.16
N CYS A 118 -37.89 -9.77 2.85
CA CYS A 118 -37.16 -10.41 3.94
C CYS A 118 -35.91 -11.09 3.38
N PRO A 119 -34.70 -10.84 3.92
CA PRO A 119 -33.50 -11.55 3.52
C PRO A 119 -33.71 -13.06 3.71
N ALA A 120 -33.21 -13.88 2.79
CA ALA A 120 -33.32 -15.33 2.92
C ALA A 120 -32.63 -15.77 4.22
N ASN A 121 -33.34 -16.54 5.07
CA ASN A 121 -32.78 -17.10 6.30
C ASN A 121 -31.67 -18.10 5.97
N SER A 122 -30.45 -17.57 5.79
CA SER A 122 -29.20 -18.34 5.76
C SER A 122 -28.94 -18.87 7.17
N THR A 123 -29.57 -19.99 7.53
CA THR A 123 -29.27 -20.71 8.79
C THR A 123 -27.88 -21.35 8.79
N ASP A 124 -27.20 -21.34 7.64
CA ASP A 124 -25.88 -21.90 7.46
C ASP A 124 -24.80 -20.84 7.72
N PHE A 125 -24.54 -20.53 8.99
CA PHE A 125 -23.38 -19.71 9.36
C PHE A 125 -22.03 -20.40 9.07
N SER A 126 -22.02 -21.66 8.61
CA SER A 126 -20.83 -22.36 8.08
C SER A 126 -20.56 -22.04 6.61
N THR A 127 -21.55 -21.51 5.90
CA THR A 127 -21.43 -21.00 4.54
C THR A 127 -22.16 -19.66 4.45
N PRO A 128 -21.47 -18.53 4.67
CA PRO A 128 -22.11 -17.21 4.65
C PRO A 128 -22.86 -17.02 3.31
N ALA A 129 -24.18 -16.90 3.33
CA ALA A 129 -24.99 -16.54 2.17
C ALA A 129 -25.74 -15.22 2.43
N PRO A 130 -25.85 -14.33 1.45
CA PRO A 130 -24.72 -13.52 1.04
C PRO A 130 -24.97 -12.08 1.48
N PHE A 131 -24.03 -11.54 2.25
CA PHE A 131 -23.63 -10.17 1.97
C PHE A 131 -23.28 -10.08 0.49
N CYS A 132 -23.59 -8.96 -0.15
CA CYS A 132 -22.72 -8.49 -1.22
C CYS A 132 -21.56 -7.81 -0.52
N PRO A 133 -20.46 -8.51 -0.20
CA PRO A 133 -19.19 -7.79 -0.03
C PRO A 133 -18.79 -7.10 -1.35
N TYR A 134 -19.54 -7.38 -2.43
CA TYR A 134 -19.30 -6.96 -3.78
C TYR A 134 -20.29 -5.89 -4.24
N ILE A 135 -19.81 -4.74 -4.71
CA ILE A 135 -20.66 -3.74 -5.37
C ILE A 135 -20.68 -4.00 -6.89
N LEU A 136 -21.75 -3.60 -7.58
CA LEU A 136 -21.77 -3.66 -9.05
C LEU A 136 -20.57 -2.88 -9.59
N SER A 137 -19.74 -3.55 -10.39
CA SER A 137 -18.56 -2.92 -10.94
C SER A 137 -18.98 -1.88 -11.99
N PRO A 138 -18.37 -0.69 -12.02
CA PRO A 138 -18.58 0.27 -13.12
C PRO A 138 -18.01 -0.22 -14.46
N VAL A 139 -17.24 -1.31 -14.47
CA VAL A 139 -16.64 -1.93 -15.65
C VAL A 139 -17.72 -2.56 -16.54
N GLY A 140 -18.73 -3.20 -15.94
CA GLY A 140 -19.80 -3.88 -16.66
C GLY A 140 -20.67 -4.75 -15.75
N PRO A 141 -21.89 -5.13 -16.19
CA PRO A 141 -22.78 -5.99 -15.41
C PRO A 141 -22.23 -7.39 -15.16
N GLU A 142 -21.25 -7.85 -15.92
CA GLU A 142 -20.53 -9.11 -15.74
C GLU A 142 -19.39 -9.02 -14.70
N TYR A 143 -19.21 -7.89 -14.03
CA TYR A 143 -18.21 -7.70 -12.99
C TYR A 143 -18.82 -7.24 -11.67
N TYR A 144 -18.18 -7.66 -10.59
CA TYR A 144 -18.50 -7.28 -9.22
C TYR A 144 -17.25 -6.88 -8.48
N ARG A 145 -17.37 -5.90 -7.61
CA ARG A 145 -16.23 -5.22 -7.01
C ARG A 145 -16.04 -5.67 -5.59
N ILE A 146 -15.02 -6.47 -5.34
CA ILE A 146 -14.57 -6.78 -3.99
C ILE A 146 -13.86 -5.57 -3.42
N VAL A 147 -14.40 -5.03 -2.34
CA VAL A 147 -13.76 -3.97 -1.57
C VAL A 147 -13.10 -4.63 -0.36
N GLU A 148 -11.94 -5.24 -0.59
CA GLU A 148 -11.09 -5.74 0.49
C GLU A 148 -10.33 -4.59 1.12
N THR A 149 -9.63 -4.88 2.22
CA THR A 149 -9.03 -3.89 3.08
C THR A 149 -8.11 -2.88 2.37
N THR A 150 -7.68 -3.05 1.14
CA THR A 150 -6.52 -2.29 0.65
C THR A 150 -6.58 -2.02 -0.82
N GLN A 151 -7.62 -2.58 -1.43
CA GLN A 151 -7.64 -2.88 -2.84
C GLN A 151 -9.09 -3.04 -3.24
N ILE A 152 -9.45 -2.23 -4.22
CA ILE A 152 -10.67 -2.40 -4.98
C ILE A 152 -10.30 -3.37 -6.09
N THR A 153 -10.86 -4.57 -6.05
CA THR A 153 -10.66 -5.57 -7.09
C THR A 153 -11.98 -5.81 -7.78
N ASP A 154 -12.08 -5.43 -9.05
CA ASP A 154 -13.20 -5.86 -9.89
C ASP A 154 -12.96 -7.34 -10.25
N VAL A 155 -13.97 -8.18 -10.05
CA VAL A 155 -13.95 -9.63 -10.23
C VAL A 155 -15.09 -10.00 -11.17
N ARG A 156 -14.76 -10.78 -12.20
CA ARG A 156 -15.71 -11.16 -13.25
C ARG A 156 -16.60 -12.32 -12.80
N CYS A 157 -17.86 -12.28 -13.18
CA CYS A 157 -18.76 -13.42 -13.11
C CYS A 157 -18.35 -14.53 -14.10
N PRO A 158 -18.72 -15.80 -13.84
CA PRO A 158 -18.57 -16.88 -14.80
C PRO A 158 -19.11 -16.51 -16.18
N ASP A 159 -18.51 -17.08 -17.23
CA ASP A 159 -18.88 -16.79 -18.60
C ASP A 159 -20.37 -17.08 -18.87
N GLY A 160 -21.09 -16.09 -19.42
CA GLY A 160 -22.54 -16.17 -19.59
C GLY A 160 -23.35 -15.75 -18.37
N GLU A 161 -22.71 -15.22 -17.32
CA GLU A 161 -23.39 -14.71 -16.13
C GLU A 161 -23.17 -13.20 -15.93
N VAL A 162 -24.13 -12.55 -15.28
CA VAL A 162 -24.06 -11.16 -14.83
C VAL A 162 -24.19 -11.12 -13.32
N PHE A 163 -23.52 -10.16 -12.69
CA PHE A 163 -23.58 -9.99 -11.26
C PHE A 163 -24.92 -9.40 -10.85
N SER A 164 -25.66 -10.17 -10.06
CA SER A 164 -26.96 -9.79 -9.54
C SER A 164 -26.82 -8.99 -8.26
N ILE A 165 -27.82 -8.15 -7.98
CA ILE A 165 -28.03 -7.54 -6.66
C ILE A 165 -28.22 -8.58 -5.53
N LEU A 166 -28.45 -9.85 -5.88
CA LEU A 166 -28.48 -10.99 -4.96
C LEU A 166 -27.07 -11.50 -4.59
N CYS A 167 -26.02 -10.82 -5.06
CA CYS A 167 -24.63 -11.11 -4.69
C CYS A 167 -24.11 -12.43 -5.21
N THR A 168 -24.73 -12.87 -6.29
CA THR A 168 -24.36 -14.04 -7.05
C THR A 168 -24.29 -13.64 -8.51
N CYS A 169 -23.46 -14.35 -9.25
CA CYS A 169 -23.55 -14.35 -10.69
C CYS A 169 -24.78 -15.17 -11.08
N ILE A 170 -25.59 -14.63 -12.00
CA ILE A 170 -26.78 -15.28 -12.54
C ILE A 170 -26.67 -15.33 -14.05
N ALA A 171 -27.20 -16.37 -14.69
CA ALA A 171 -27.21 -16.48 -16.15
C ALA A 171 -27.75 -15.20 -16.80
N GLY A 172 -26.87 -14.48 -17.49
CA GLY A 172 -27.15 -13.25 -18.20
C GLY A 172 -26.87 -13.46 -19.68
N ALA A 173 -27.56 -12.73 -20.55
CA ALA A 173 -27.34 -12.80 -22.00
C ALA A 173 -25.99 -12.19 -22.44
N ALA A 174 -24.97 -12.18 -21.57
CA ALA A 174 -23.62 -11.76 -21.89
C ALA A 174 -22.96 -12.89 -22.68
N THR A 175 -22.78 -12.69 -23.98
CA THR A 175 -21.79 -13.47 -24.74
C THR A 175 -20.45 -13.32 -24.02
N PRO A 176 -19.80 -14.42 -23.59
CA PRO A 176 -18.56 -14.33 -22.83
C PRO A 176 -17.49 -13.65 -23.67
N THR A 177 -17.26 -12.37 -23.36
CA THR A 177 -16.13 -11.62 -23.88
C THR A 177 -14.94 -11.96 -23.01
N VAL A 178 -14.10 -12.84 -23.55
CA VAL A 178 -12.76 -13.11 -23.01
C VAL A 178 -12.05 -11.78 -22.78
N SER A 179 -11.94 -11.38 -21.52
CA SER A 179 -11.17 -10.22 -21.09
C SER A 179 -9.99 -10.71 -20.27
N ALA A 180 -8.82 -10.15 -20.51
CA ALA A 180 -7.63 -10.42 -19.70
C ALA A 180 -7.83 -9.95 -18.26
N ASP A 181 -7.32 -10.69 -17.27
CA ASP A 181 -7.38 -10.24 -15.88
C ASP A 181 -6.35 -9.17 -15.54
N LEU A 182 -5.20 -9.15 -16.21
CA LEU A 182 -4.16 -8.13 -16.03
C LEU A 182 -3.63 -7.71 -17.39
N SER A 183 -3.80 -6.46 -17.80
CA SER A 183 -3.27 -5.95 -19.06
C SER A 183 -2.44 -4.70 -18.80
N ILE A 184 -1.14 -4.84 -18.60
CA ILE A 184 -0.29 -3.68 -18.32
C ILE A 184 -0.05 -2.91 -19.62
N ASN A 185 -0.40 -1.63 -19.67
CA ASN A 185 -0.01 -0.77 -20.79
C ASN A 185 1.18 0.13 -20.38
N PHE A 186 2.12 0.31 -21.29
CA PHE A 186 3.26 1.22 -21.12
C PHE A 186 3.00 2.55 -21.82
N ASP A 187 1.93 3.25 -21.43
CA ASP A 187 1.77 4.62 -21.88
C ASP A 187 2.77 5.53 -21.14
N ASN A 188 3.32 6.50 -21.84
CA ASN A 188 4.48 7.30 -21.44
C ASN A 188 4.27 8.15 -20.16
N SER A 189 3.10 8.04 -19.52
CA SER A 189 2.66 8.76 -18.32
C SER A 189 2.37 7.84 -17.13
N THR A 190 1.86 6.63 -17.37
CA THR A 190 1.34 5.76 -16.33
C THR A 190 1.57 4.28 -16.67
N ILE A 191 2.19 3.54 -15.75
CA ILE A 191 2.16 2.07 -15.82
C ILE A 191 0.95 1.64 -15.02
N GLU A 192 -0.14 1.33 -15.71
CA GLU A 192 -1.41 0.94 -15.13
C GLU A 192 -1.89 -0.36 -15.75
N ASP A 193 -2.70 -1.09 -14.99
CA ASP A 193 -3.51 -2.16 -15.52
C ASP A 193 -4.67 -1.57 -16.35
N ALA A 194 -4.63 -1.82 -17.65
CA ALA A 194 -5.64 -1.49 -18.63
C ALA A 194 -6.74 -2.55 -18.75
N SER A 195 -6.67 -3.65 -17.98
CA SER A 195 -7.76 -4.61 -17.89
C SER A 195 -9.01 -3.99 -17.24
N GLY A 196 -10.11 -4.75 -17.25
CA GLY A 196 -11.27 -4.42 -16.44
C GLY A 196 -10.97 -4.36 -14.94
N ASN A 197 -9.99 -5.11 -14.46
CA ASN A 197 -9.72 -5.30 -13.02
C ASN A 197 -8.92 -4.16 -12.39
N ARG A 198 -8.18 -3.37 -13.19
CA ARG A 198 -7.47 -2.16 -12.77
C ARG A 198 -6.54 -2.38 -11.56
N TYR A 199 -5.81 -3.50 -11.55
CA TYR A 199 -4.83 -3.79 -10.50
C TYR A 199 -3.81 -2.65 -10.32
N PHE A 200 -3.48 -2.35 -9.07
CA PHE A 200 -2.40 -1.42 -8.75
C PHE A 200 -1.05 -2.02 -9.19
N VAL A 201 -0.32 -1.29 -10.04
CA VAL A 201 1.02 -1.68 -10.50
C VAL A 201 2.06 -0.79 -9.82
N ARG A 202 2.89 -1.40 -8.98
CA ARG A 202 4.00 -0.73 -8.31
C ARG A 202 5.26 -0.81 -9.16
N ARG A 203 5.90 0.35 -9.35
CA ARG A 203 7.24 0.47 -9.95
C ARG A 203 8.30 0.35 -8.86
N TRP A 204 9.37 -0.41 -9.13
CA TRP A 204 10.46 -0.56 -8.19
C TRP A 204 11.83 -0.66 -8.89
N PRO A 205 12.89 0.02 -8.42
CA PRO A 205 12.87 1.15 -7.49
C PRO A 205 12.19 2.38 -8.14
N ASP A 206 12.42 3.58 -7.62
CA ASP A 206 11.81 4.86 -8.03
C ASP A 206 11.38 4.93 -9.53
N PRO A 207 10.17 5.44 -9.84
CA PRO A 207 9.70 5.65 -11.22
C PRO A 207 10.70 6.28 -12.18
N ALA A 208 11.62 7.12 -11.69
CA ALA A 208 12.65 7.79 -12.50
C ALA A 208 13.58 6.83 -13.25
N PHE A 209 13.66 5.56 -12.86
CA PHE A 209 14.52 4.60 -13.53
C PHE A 209 13.87 3.93 -14.75
N PHE A 210 12.56 4.03 -14.94
CA PHE A 210 11.89 3.50 -16.12
C PHE A 210 12.06 4.46 -17.30
N THR A 211 12.60 3.96 -18.41
CA THR A 211 12.65 4.70 -19.68
C THR A 211 11.72 4.03 -20.68
N TYR A 212 11.00 4.82 -21.45
CA TYR A 212 10.06 4.34 -22.46
C TYR A 212 10.61 4.72 -23.84
N PRO A 213 11.26 3.79 -24.56
CA PRO A 213 11.81 4.10 -25.88
C PRO A 213 10.74 4.56 -26.87
N ASN A 214 9.50 4.12 -26.66
CA ASN A 214 8.30 4.58 -27.36
C ASN A 214 7.07 4.40 -26.43
N GLN A 215 5.88 4.80 -26.90
CA GLN A 215 4.62 4.77 -26.13
C GLN A 215 4.06 3.36 -25.83
N GLN A 216 4.79 2.29 -26.15
CA GLN A 216 4.30 0.91 -25.98
C GLN A 216 5.33 -0.01 -25.31
N MET A 217 6.54 0.47 -25.07
CA MET A 217 7.62 -0.33 -24.49
C MET A 217 8.20 0.31 -23.25
N ALA A 218 8.46 -0.53 -22.24
CA ALA A 218 9.30 -0.16 -21.10
C ALA A 218 10.68 -0.79 -21.25
N ARG A 219 11.73 -0.02 -20.93
CA ARG A 219 13.11 -0.49 -20.87
C ARG A 219 13.48 -0.85 -19.44
N PHE A 220 13.97 -2.07 -19.27
CA PHE A 220 14.48 -2.63 -18.03
C PHE A 220 16.01 -2.62 -18.08
N ILE A 221 16.63 -2.10 -17.03
CA ILE A 221 18.09 -1.90 -16.94
C ILE A 221 18.75 -2.82 -15.90
N GLY A 222 18.06 -3.89 -15.47
CA GLY A 222 18.59 -4.84 -14.48
C GLY A 222 18.48 -4.38 -13.02
N VAL A 223 17.91 -3.21 -12.76
CA VAL A 223 17.53 -2.79 -11.40
C VAL A 223 16.03 -2.55 -11.25
N ASN A 224 15.31 -2.39 -12.37
CA ASN A 224 13.89 -2.07 -12.36
C ASN A 224 13.03 -3.29 -12.57
N TYR A 225 11.87 -3.32 -11.91
CA TYR A 225 10.81 -4.28 -12.14
C TYR A 225 9.46 -3.73 -11.67
N LEU A 226 8.40 -4.38 -12.15
CA LEU A 226 7.04 -4.08 -11.77
C LEU A 226 6.57 -5.14 -10.78
N ILE A 227 5.77 -4.72 -9.81
CA ILE A 227 5.09 -5.60 -8.88
C ILE A 227 3.60 -5.33 -9.03
N VAL A 228 2.81 -6.37 -9.17
CA VAL A 228 1.34 -6.30 -9.09
C VAL A 228 0.93 -6.97 -7.78
N PRO A 229 0.81 -6.21 -6.67
CA PRO A 229 0.53 -6.78 -5.35
C PRO A 229 -0.84 -7.43 -5.30
N GLY A 230 -1.78 -6.99 -6.14
CA GLY A 230 -3.13 -7.52 -6.17
C GLY A 230 -3.28 -8.96 -6.64
N LEU A 231 -2.22 -9.52 -7.24
CA LEU A 231 -2.14 -10.93 -7.59
C LEU A 231 -1.38 -11.76 -6.53
N ALA A 232 -0.97 -11.14 -5.42
CA ALA A 232 -0.45 -11.86 -4.26
C ALA A 232 -1.58 -12.65 -3.61
N ASN A 233 -1.29 -13.87 -3.15
CA ASN A 233 -2.29 -14.77 -2.58
C ASN A 233 -3.48 -15.06 -3.50
N GLN A 234 -3.34 -14.88 -4.81
CA GLN A 234 -4.37 -15.30 -5.75
C GLN A 234 -4.19 -16.77 -6.10
N ASP A 235 -5.29 -17.52 -6.03
CA ASP A 235 -5.33 -18.91 -6.43
C ASP A 235 -5.53 -19.02 -7.94
N PHE A 236 -4.49 -19.44 -8.67
CA PHE A 236 -4.61 -19.74 -10.11
C PHE A 236 -5.37 -21.05 -10.37
N ARG A 237 -5.71 -21.82 -9.33
CA ARG A 237 -6.46 -23.08 -9.41
C ARG A 237 -5.86 -24.02 -10.44
N ASP A 238 -6.68 -24.44 -11.40
CA ASP A 238 -6.37 -25.44 -12.41
C ASP A 238 -6.07 -24.81 -13.78
N SER A 239 -5.95 -23.48 -13.89
CA SER A 239 -5.67 -22.86 -15.18
C SER A 239 -4.89 -21.55 -15.07
N PHE A 240 -3.92 -21.41 -15.96
CA PHE A 240 -3.08 -20.21 -16.03
C PHE A 240 -2.72 -19.96 -17.48
N ALA A 241 -2.65 -18.70 -17.89
CA ALA A 241 -2.09 -18.33 -19.18
C ALA A 241 -1.35 -16.99 -19.06
N THR A 242 -0.34 -16.78 -19.88
CA THR A 242 0.35 -15.50 -19.98
C THR A 242 1.01 -15.36 -21.34
N ASN A 243 1.14 -14.11 -21.80
CA ASN A 243 1.87 -13.73 -23.00
C ASN A 243 2.75 -12.53 -22.65
N LEU A 244 4.03 -12.57 -23.02
CA LEU A 244 4.92 -11.42 -22.88
C LEU A 244 5.73 -11.24 -24.18
N VAL A 245 5.83 -10.00 -24.66
CA VAL A 245 6.79 -9.64 -25.72
C VAL A 245 7.99 -8.95 -25.12
N PHE A 246 9.19 -9.42 -25.44
CA PHE A 246 10.42 -8.80 -24.98
C PHE A 246 11.53 -8.83 -26.04
N THR A 247 12.48 -7.90 -25.91
CA THR A 247 13.73 -7.89 -26.67
C THR A 247 14.89 -7.87 -25.68
N PRO A 248 15.66 -8.97 -25.55
CA PRO A 248 16.81 -9.02 -24.65
C PRO A 248 17.93 -8.09 -25.14
N SER A 249 18.65 -7.46 -24.22
CA SER A 249 19.79 -6.60 -24.55
C SER A 249 21.11 -7.15 -23.98
N GLY A 250 22.19 -7.05 -24.77
CA GLY A 250 23.53 -7.45 -24.36
C GLY A 250 23.71 -8.96 -24.22
N SER A 251 24.76 -9.40 -23.51
CA SER A 251 24.92 -10.81 -23.11
C SER A 251 24.17 -11.07 -21.81
N ILE A 252 23.61 -12.28 -21.70
CA ILE A 252 22.82 -12.77 -20.57
C ILE A 252 23.55 -14.01 -20.01
N PRO A 253 24.71 -13.83 -19.34
CA PRO A 253 25.50 -14.94 -18.84
C PRO A 253 24.84 -15.69 -17.67
N ASN A 254 23.88 -15.04 -16.99
CA ASN A 254 23.11 -15.58 -15.88
C ASN A 254 21.62 -15.48 -16.19
N SER A 255 20.82 -16.34 -15.55
CA SER A 255 19.36 -16.35 -15.72
C SER A 255 18.76 -15.00 -15.37
N GLN A 256 18.07 -14.37 -16.32
CA GLN A 256 17.27 -13.17 -16.11
C GLN A 256 15.79 -13.53 -16.04
N VAL A 257 15.07 -13.06 -15.04
CA VAL A 257 13.64 -13.37 -14.88
C VAL A 257 12.82 -12.32 -15.60
N LEU A 258 11.93 -12.79 -16.49
CA LEU A 258 10.97 -11.95 -17.19
C LEU A 258 9.70 -11.78 -16.37
N LEU A 259 9.26 -12.86 -15.73
CA LEU A 259 8.01 -12.94 -14.99
C LEU A 259 8.15 -14.00 -13.91
N HIS A 260 7.68 -13.71 -12.70
CA HIS A 260 7.46 -14.74 -11.69
C HIS A 260 6.41 -14.34 -10.66
N ASN A 261 5.81 -15.32 -9.98
CA ASN A 261 4.95 -15.08 -8.82
C ASN A 261 5.59 -15.67 -7.55
N GLY A 262 5.66 -14.88 -6.48
CA GLY A 262 6.28 -15.28 -5.21
C GLY A 262 7.32 -14.29 -4.70
N PRO A 263 7.61 -14.32 -3.38
CA PRO A 263 8.50 -13.34 -2.75
C PRO A 263 9.97 -13.58 -3.07
N ASP A 264 10.76 -12.52 -2.96
CA ASP A 264 12.19 -12.45 -3.31
C ASP A 264 13.10 -13.47 -2.65
N ASN A 265 12.63 -14.07 -1.56
CA ASN A 265 13.38 -15.01 -0.76
C ASN A 265 12.54 -16.25 -0.42
N ASP A 266 11.58 -16.64 -1.26
CA ASP A 266 10.82 -17.87 -1.03
C ASP A 266 11.76 -19.09 -1.11
N PRO A 267 11.99 -19.83 -0.01
CA PRO A 267 12.81 -21.04 -0.07
C PRO A 267 12.23 -22.11 -0.99
N LEU A 268 10.92 -22.05 -1.27
CA LEU A 268 10.23 -22.96 -2.19
C LEU A 268 10.23 -22.46 -3.64
N GLY A 269 10.72 -21.24 -3.88
CA GLY A 269 10.76 -20.61 -5.19
C GLY A 269 9.37 -20.23 -5.75
N PRO A 270 9.36 -19.62 -6.95
CA PRO A 270 8.14 -19.19 -7.60
C PRO A 270 7.34 -20.39 -8.13
N THR A 271 6.01 -20.29 -8.11
CA THR A 271 5.14 -21.33 -8.69
C THR A 271 4.96 -21.17 -10.19
N VAL A 272 5.17 -19.97 -10.71
CA VAL A 272 5.13 -19.62 -12.13
C VAL A 272 6.35 -18.77 -12.39
N LYS A 273 7.15 -19.13 -13.40
CA LYS A 273 8.34 -18.36 -13.80
C LYS A 273 8.59 -18.48 -15.29
N ILE A 274 8.92 -17.35 -15.90
CA ILE A 274 9.55 -17.28 -17.22
C ILE A 274 10.90 -16.59 -17.05
N SER A 275 11.98 -17.25 -17.46
CA SER A 275 13.34 -16.71 -17.40
C SER A 275 14.12 -17.01 -18.66
N ILE A 276 15.19 -16.24 -18.89
CA ILE A 276 16.03 -16.35 -20.09
C ILE A 276 17.52 -16.42 -19.73
N MET A 277 18.30 -17.11 -20.54
CA MET A 277 19.77 -17.17 -20.46
C MET A 277 20.36 -17.29 -21.86
N ASP A 278 21.58 -16.78 -22.09
CA ASP A 278 22.31 -17.09 -23.33
C ASP A 278 22.55 -18.60 -23.41
N SER A 279 22.15 -19.21 -24.52
CA SER A 279 22.37 -20.64 -24.75
C SER A 279 23.86 -20.92 -24.98
N ALA A 280 24.28 -22.17 -24.78
CA ALA A 280 25.62 -22.62 -25.16
C ALA A 280 25.89 -22.47 -26.66
N THR A 281 24.83 -22.41 -27.48
CA THR A 281 24.93 -22.15 -28.92
C THR A 281 24.96 -20.64 -29.18
N LEU A 282 26.03 -20.15 -29.81
CA LEU A 282 26.21 -18.72 -30.09
C LEU A 282 25.01 -18.15 -30.89
N GLY A 283 24.47 -17.03 -30.42
CA GLY A 283 23.33 -16.36 -31.03
C GLY A 283 21.97 -16.97 -30.70
N MET A 284 21.93 -17.95 -29.80
CA MET A 284 20.69 -18.56 -29.30
C MET A 284 20.41 -18.17 -27.85
N LEU A 285 19.14 -18.18 -27.47
CA LEU A 285 18.62 -17.86 -26.15
C LEU A 285 17.83 -19.07 -25.64
N ASP A 286 18.11 -19.50 -24.41
CA ASP A 286 17.31 -20.50 -23.73
C ASP A 286 16.21 -19.79 -22.94
N VAL A 287 14.95 -20.01 -23.32
CA VAL A 287 13.76 -19.53 -22.62
C VAL A 287 13.23 -20.66 -21.76
N THR A 288 13.22 -20.43 -20.45
CA THR A 288 12.82 -21.40 -19.43
C THR A 288 11.44 -21.05 -18.89
N PHE A 289 10.53 -22.02 -18.95
CA PHE A 289 9.16 -21.93 -18.44
C PHE A 289 9.00 -22.90 -17.27
N LEU A 290 8.46 -22.42 -16.17
CA LEU A 290 8.20 -23.21 -14.98
C LEU A 290 6.78 -22.92 -14.48
N VAL A 291 6.00 -23.97 -14.34
CA VAL A 291 4.79 -24.00 -13.50
C VAL A 291 5.04 -25.07 -12.43
N VAL A 292 4.62 -24.82 -11.20
CA VAL A 292 4.70 -25.75 -10.08
C VAL A 292 3.27 -26.01 -9.64
N THR A 293 2.93 -27.29 -9.53
CA THR A 293 1.61 -27.76 -9.08
C THR A 293 1.75 -28.49 -7.74
N GLN A 294 0.66 -28.63 -7.00
CA GLN A 294 0.65 -29.34 -5.70
C GLN A 294 1.14 -30.78 -5.80
N ASN A 295 1.03 -31.42 -6.97
CA ASN A 295 1.48 -32.80 -7.19
C ASN A 295 2.92 -32.88 -7.72
N ASP A 296 3.58 -31.76 -7.98
CA ASP A 296 4.98 -31.75 -8.40
C ASP A 296 5.91 -32.01 -7.21
N VAL A 297 6.54 -33.19 -7.20
CA VAL A 297 7.61 -33.50 -6.22
C VAL A 297 8.89 -32.75 -6.57
N MET A 298 9.20 -32.63 -7.86
CA MET A 298 10.29 -31.83 -8.41
C MET A 298 9.88 -31.28 -9.78
N PRO A 299 9.39 -30.03 -9.86
CA PRO A 299 8.86 -29.49 -11.10
C PRO A 299 9.99 -29.35 -12.13
N THR A 300 9.85 -30.04 -13.27
CA THR A 300 10.83 -29.94 -14.36
C THR A 300 10.46 -28.78 -15.28
N PRO A 301 11.33 -27.78 -15.51
CA PRO A 301 11.00 -26.68 -16.40
C PRO A 301 11.00 -27.12 -17.87
N ILE A 302 10.23 -26.43 -18.72
CA ILE A 302 10.34 -26.53 -20.18
C ILE A 302 11.40 -25.52 -20.62
N VAL A 303 12.42 -25.97 -21.36
CA VAL A 303 13.48 -25.10 -21.88
C VAL A 303 13.41 -25.10 -23.40
N LEU A 304 13.22 -23.93 -24.00
CA LEU A 304 13.12 -23.74 -25.45
C LEU A 304 14.30 -22.87 -25.93
N THR A 305 15.12 -23.42 -26.82
CA THR A 305 16.26 -22.70 -27.41
C THR A 305 15.83 -22.02 -28.71
N VAL A 306 15.90 -20.69 -28.75
CA VAL A 306 15.42 -19.86 -29.88
C VAL A 306 16.49 -18.88 -30.35
N PRO A 307 16.44 -18.40 -31.60
CA PRO A 307 17.35 -17.35 -32.06
C PRO A 307 17.20 -16.07 -31.24
N LYS A 308 18.32 -15.49 -30.80
CA LYS A 308 18.37 -14.22 -30.07
C LYS A 308 18.34 -13.05 -31.07
N SER A 309 17.26 -12.94 -31.86
CA SER A 309 17.12 -11.93 -32.90
C SER A 309 15.76 -11.22 -32.83
N GLY A 310 15.79 -9.96 -32.40
CA GLY A 310 14.60 -9.09 -32.36
C GLY A 310 13.63 -9.42 -31.21
N PRO A 311 12.39 -8.91 -31.29
CA PRO A 311 11.34 -9.19 -30.32
C PRO A 311 10.91 -10.66 -30.34
N LEU A 312 10.72 -11.22 -29.15
CA LEU A 312 10.21 -12.57 -28.92
C LEU A 312 8.88 -12.46 -28.16
N ASP A 313 7.84 -13.14 -28.67
CA ASP A 313 6.54 -13.31 -28.00
C ASP A 313 6.56 -14.69 -27.34
N VAL A 314 6.56 -14.72 -26.01
CA VAL A 314 6.56 -15.96 -25.21
C VAL A 314 5.20 -16.18 -24.58
N ARG A 315 4.66 -17.38 -24.78
CA ARG A 315 3.35 -17.78 -24.28
C ARG A 315 3.50 -19.01 -23.41
N MET A 316 2.76 -19.02 -22.31
CA MET A 316 2.67 -20.17 -21.43
C MET A 316 1.21 -20.35 -21.04
N SER A 317 0.74 -21.59 -21.06
CA SER A 317 -0.59 -21.95 -20.56
C SER A 317 -0.55 -23.23 -19.73
N TYR A 318 -1.47 -23.35 -18.80
CA TYR A 318 -1.76 -24.51 -17.96
C TYR A 318 -3.26 -24.72 -17.92
N ASN A 319 -3.71 -25.97 -18.03
CA ASN A 319 -5.14 -26.34 -18.07
C ASN A 319 -5.52 -27.41 -17.03
N GLY A 320 -4.70 -27.60 -16.00
CA GLY A 320 -4.96 -28.56 -14.92
C GLY A 320 -4.29 -29.91 -15.15
N THR A 321 -3.84 -30.17 -16.37
CA THR A 321 -3.22 -31.45 -16.79
C THR A 321 -1.95 -31.29 -17.62
N GLU A 322 -1.79 -30.16 -18.30
CA GLU A 322 -0.71 -29.91 -19.23
C GLU A 322 -0.28 -28.45 -19.17
N VAL A 323 1.04 -28.23 -19.11
CA VAL A 323 1.68 -26.94 -19.34
C VAL A 323 2.16 -26.90 -20.78
N VAL A 324 1.73 -25.89 -21.55
CA VAL A 324 2.17 -25.63 -22.91
C VAL A 324 2.98 -24.34 -22.92
N ALA A 325 4.18 -24.38 -23.47
CA ALA A 325 5.03 -23.23 -23.67
C ALA A 325 5.32 -23.04 -25.16
N GLU A 326 5.22 -21.80 -25.65
CA GLU A 326 5.46 -21.45 -27.05
C GLU A 326 6.28 -20.16 -27.13
N VAL A 327 7.15 -20.08 -28.13
CA VAL A 327 7.90 -18.87 -28.47
C VAL A 327 7.65 -18.53 -29.92
N TYR A 328 7.34 -17.27 -30.18
CA TYR A 328 7.12 -16.72 -31.51
C TYR A 328 8.16 -15.64 -31.82
N SER A 329 8.56 -15.55 -33.08
CA SER A 329 9.38 -14.45 -33.61
C SER A 329 8.79 -14.02 -34.95
N GLY A 330 8.57 -12.71 -35.13
CA GLY A 330 7.93 -12.17 -36.34
C GLY A 330 6.52 -12.76 -36.60
N GLY A 331 5.79 -13.11 -35.54
CA GLY A 331 4.45 -13.72 -35.62
C GLY A 331 4.42 -15.21 -35.98
N SER A 332 5.58 -15.86 -36.20
CA SER A 332 5.67 -17.30 -36.46
C SER A 332 6.18 -18.05 -35.23
N SER A 333 5.59 -19.22 -34.93
CA SER A 333 6.08 -20.08 -33.85
C SER A 333 7.47 -20.60 -34.23
N VAL A 334 8.45 -20.37 -33.35
CA VAL A 334 9.85 -20.80 -33.55
C VAL A 334 10.23 -21.95 -32.63
N ALA A 335 9.53 -22.12 -31.51
CA ALA A 335 9.68 -23.25 -30.61
C ALA A 335 8.40 -23.48 -29.80
N SER A 336 8.13 -24.73 -29.45
CA SER A 336 7.09 -25.09 -28.50
C SER A 336 7.50 -26.32 -27.70
N GLY A 337 6.91 -26.48 -26.52
CA GLY A 337 7.11 -27.62 -25.65
C GLY A 337 5.92 -27.82 -24.73
N THR A 338 5.71 -29.08 -24.33
CA THR A 338 4.64 -29.44 -23.40
C THR A 338 5.18 -30.24 -22.23
N ARG A 339 4.54 -30.10 -21.06
CA ARG A 339 4.84 -30.87 -19.86
C ARG A 339 3.55 -31.28 -19.18
N MET A 340 3.34 -32.59 -19.04
CA MET A 340 2.22 -33.12 -18.26
C MET A 340 2.45 -32.88 -16.77
N THR A 341 1.45 -32.35 -16.08
CA THR A 341 1.47 -32.09 -14.63
C THR A 341 0.04 -32.01 -14.14
N THR A 342 -0.24 -32.32 -12.87
CA THR A 342 -1.62 -32.29 -12.37
C THR A 342 -1.71 -31.56 -11.04
N GLY A 343 -2.92 -31.11 -10.70
CA GLY A 343 -3.20 -30.46 -9.42
C GLY A 343 -3.09 -28.94 -9.50
N GLN A 344 -3.52 -28.28 -8.44
CA GLN A 344 -3.61 -26.82 -8.42
C GLN A 344 -2.22 -26.18 -8.37
N ILE A 345 -2.09 -24.98 -8.92
CA ILE A 345 -0.90 -24.15 -8.71
C ILE A 345 -0.93 -23.66 -7.25
N PRO A 346 0.08 -23.95 -6.40
CA PRO A 346 0.06 -23.53 -5.00
C PRO A 346 0.00 -22.00 -4.85
N LEU A 347 -0.74 -21.55 -3.83
CA LEU A 347 -0.82 -20.15 -3.47
C LEU A 347 0.54 -19.60 -3.03
N ARG A 348 0.90 -18.38 -3.45
CA ARG A 348 2.12 -17.68 -3.03
C ARG A 348 1.80 -16.29 -2.50
N VAL A 349 2.49 -15.89 -1.43
CA VAL A 349 2.28 -14.62 -0.71
C VAL A 349 2.91 -13.42 -1.44
N GLY A 350 3.85 -13.67 -2.36
CA GLY A 350 4.46 -12.60 -3.14
C GLY A 350 3.57 -12.17 -4.30
N GLY A 351 3.61 -10.87 -4.61
CA GLY A 351 2.95 -10.33 -5.79
C GLY A 351 3.50 -10.92 -7.10
N PHE A 352 2.85 -10.54 -8.18
CA PHE A 352 3.30 -10.91 -9.53
C PHE A 352 4.35 -9.91 -9.99
N ASN A 353 5.56 -10.39 -10.25
CA ASN A 353 6.70 -9.55 -10.58
C ASN A 353 7.04 -9.67 -12.07
N ILE A 354 7.28 -8.54 -12.73
CA ILE A 354 7.61 -8.47 -14.16
C ILE A 354 8.93 -7.72 -14.33
N GLY A 355 9.90 -8.36 -14.98
CA GLY A 355 11.27 -7.89 -15.20
C GLY A 355 12.19 -7.97 -13.97
N GLY A 356 11.71 -8.52 -12.86
CA GLY A 356 12.44 -8.64 -11.58
C GLY A 356 12.78 -10.09 -11.26
N GLY A 357 13.98 -10.31 -10.72
CA GLY A 357 14.51 -11.60 -10.32
C GLY A 357 14.60 -11.69 -8.81
N ALA A 358 13.59 -12.31 -8.23
CA ALA A 358 13.45 -12.50 -6.81
C ALA A 358 13.69 -13.96 -6.42
N CYS A 359 14.62 -14.59 -7.14
CA CYS A 359 15.12 -15.92 -6.85
C CYS A 359 16.62 -15.86 -6.59
N LEU A 360 17.09 -16.67 -5.64
CA LEU A 360 18.51 -16.84 -5.33
C LEU A 360 19.28 -17.19 -6.61
N GLY A 361 20.18 -16.28 -7.04
CA GLY A 361 21.00 -16.45 -8.24
C GLY A 361 20.38 -15.97 -9.55
N CYS A 362 19.20 -15.36 -9.51
CA CYS A 362 18.56 -14.74 -10.66
C CYS A 362 18.94 -13.26 -10.76
N ASN A 363 19.17 -12.78 -11.98
CA ASN A 363 19.31 -11.36 -12.26
C ASN A 363 17.95 -10.78 -12.70
N ASN A 364 17.77 -9.48 -12.49
CA ASN A 364 16.67 -8.75 -13.11
C ASN A 364 16.89 -8.66 -14.63
N PHE A 365 15.80 -8.47 -15.36
CA PHE A 365 15.83 -8.38 -16.82
C PHE A 365 16.53 -7.11 -17.31
N ILE A 366 17.33 -7.26 -18.38
CA ILE A 366 17.96 -6.16 -19.12
C ILE A 366 17.48 -6.23 -20.57
N GLY A 367 16.66 -5.28 -20.98
CA GLY A 367 16.08 -5.25 -22.32
C GLY A 367 14.87 -4.33 -22.42
N THR A 368 14.04 -4.55 -23.42
CA THR A 368 12.73 -3.89 -23.53
C THR A 368 11.62 -4.93 -23.44
N MET A 369 10.50 -4.56 -22.83
CA MET A 369 9.25 -5.33 -22.90
C MET A 369 8.19 -4.47 -23.57
N ASP A 370 7.42 -5.10 -24.44
CA ASP A 370 6.24 -4.53 -25.07
C ASP A 370 5.02 -5.24 -24.48
N CYS A 371 4.15 -4.50 -23.80
CA CYS A 371 2.90 -5.02 -23.27
C CYS A 371 1.67 -4.49 -24.05
N SER A 372 1.86 -3.99 -25.27
CA SER A 372 0.74 -3.71 -26.17
C SER A 372 -0.02 -4.98 -26.60
N ILE A 373 0.51 -6.16 -26.27
CA ILE A 373 -0.21 -7.42 -26.34
C ILE A 373 -0.78 -7.71 -24.95
N PRO A 374 -2.12 -7.89 -24.81
CA PRO A 374 -2.73 -8.17 -23.52
C PRO A 374 -2.06 -9.39 -22.91
N MET A 375 -1.54 -9.23 -21.69
CA MET A 375 -1.26 -10.36 -20.83
C MET A 375 -2.61 -10.98 -20.49
N THR A 376 -3.10 -11.97 -21.23
CA THR A 376 -4.29 -12.71 -20.80
C THR A 376 -3.90 -13.62 -19.65
N ALA A 377 -3.64 -13.05 -18.49
CA ALA A 377 -3.71 -13.75 -17.23
C ALA A 377 -5.15 -14.25 -17.11
N MET A 378 -5.28 -15.55 -16.91
CA MET A 378 -6.45 -16.25 -16.40
C MET A 378 -7.60 -16.47 -17.40
N PHE A 379 -7.68 -17.69 -17.90
CA PHE A 379 -8.93 -18.28 -18.38
C PHE A 379 -9.37 -19.31 -17.35
N ASP A 380 -10.54 -19.15 -16.74
CA ASP A 380 -11.34 -20.28 -16.26
C ASP A 380 -12.17 -20.78 -17.46
N MET A 381 -11.51 -21.37 -18.47
CA MET A 381 -12.21 -21.96 -19.62
C MET A 381 -12.44 -23.45 -19.42
N CYS A 382 -13.68 -23.79 -19.07
CA CYS A 382 -14.30 -24.97 -19.65
C CYS A 382 -14.64 -24.68 -21.12
N LEU A 383 -13.71 -24.96 -22.05
CA LEU A 383 -14.06 -25.19 -23.46
C LEU A 383 -13.72 -26.63 -23.87
N PRO A 384 -14.58 -27.27 -24.67
CA PRO A 384 -14.40 -28.67 -25.04
C PRO A 384 -13.28 -28.81 -26.07
N SER A 385 -12.25 -29.61 -25.74
CA SER A 385 -11.42 -30.49 -26.60
C SER A 385 -10.86 -29.96 -27.95
N PRO A 386 -9.61 -30.32 -28.33
CA PRO A 386 -8.78 -29.51 -29.21
C PRO A 386 -8.96 -29.83 -30.69
N ALA A 387 -9.52 -28.89 -31.47
CA ALA A 387 -9.37 -28.83 -32.92
C ALA A 387 -9.85 -27.50 -33.52
N ALA A 388 -9.43 -26.34 -33.01
CA ALA A 388 -9.58 -25.08 -33.76
C ALA A 388 -8.57 -24.02 -33.30
N SER A 389 -7.80 -23.51 -34.27
CA SER A 389 -6.77 -22.50 -34.09
C SER A 389 -7.30 -21.21 -33.43
N ILE A 390 -6.51 -20.67 -32.50
CA ILE A 390 -6.72 -19.48 -31.64
C ILE A 390 -6.84 -18.13 -32.40
N VAL A 391 -6.96 -18.10 -33.74
CA VAL A 391 -6.58 -16.92 -34.55
C VAL A 391 -7.72 -15.96 -34.98
N THR A 392 -9.00 -16.19 -34.68
CA THR A 392 -10.08 -15.46 -35.42
C THR A 392 -11.06 -14.58 -34.62
N MET A 393 -10.82 -14.21 -33.36
CA MET A 393 -11.82 -13.43 -32.58
C MET A 393 -11.47 -11.97 -32.21
N LEU A 394 -10.35 -11.40 -32.68
CA LEU A 394 -9.94 -10.04 -32.30
C LEU A 394 -9.90 -9.07 -33.50
N SER A 395 -11.06 -8.64 -34.03
CA SER A 395 -11.16 -7.39 -34.81
C SER A 395 -12.60 -6.95 -35.13
N THR A 396 -13.26 -6.15 -34.28
CA THR A 396 -14.29 -5.17 -34.69
C THR A 396 -14.54 -4.11 -33.60
N PRO A 397 -14.61 -2.80 -33.92
CA PRO A 397 -14.89 -1.75 -32.93
C PRO A 397 -16.39 -1.47 -32.78
N ALA A 398 -16.85 -1.24 -31.54
CA ALA A 398 -18.23 -0.89 -31.21
C ALA A 398 -18.44 0.62 -31.02
N THR A 399 -19.61 1.11 -31.45
CA THR A 399 -20.08 2.50 -31.42
C THR A 399 -20.78 2.87 -30.10
N THR A 400 -20.63 4.12 -29.66
CA THR A 400 -21.13 4.67 -28.40
C THR A 400 -22.50 5.35 -28.51
N THR A 401 -23.32 5.25 -27.45
CA THR A 401 -24.50 6.09 -27.18
C THR A 401 -24.55 6.53 -25.71
N PRO A 402 -25.15 7.70 -25.37
CA PRO A 402 -24.96 8.35 -24.08
C PRO A 402 -26.08 8.09 -23.05
N ALA A 403 -25.72 8.18 -21.76
CA ALA A 403 -26.58 8.00 -20.60
C ALA A 403 -27.32 9.30 -20.14
N PRO A 404 -28.47 9.21 -19.44
CA PRO A 404 -29.16 10.36 -18.86
C PRO A 404 -28.85 10.59 -17.36
N SER A 405 -29.10 11.82 -16.92
CA SER A 405 -28.73 12.43 -15.64
C SER A 405 -29.77 12.26 -14.52
N PHE A 406 -29.31 12.19 -13.26
CA PHE A 406 -30.13 12.10 -12.04
C PHE A 406 -30.15 13.41 -11.22
N LEU A 407 -31.30 13.69 -10.61
CA LEU A 407 -31.61 14.83 -9.72
C LEU A 407 -31.35 14.49 -8.25
N ALA A 408 -30.93 15.50 -7.47
CA ALA A 408 -30.60 15.43 -6.04
C ALA A 408 -31.79 15.76 -5.12
N LEU A 409 -31.74 15.25 -3.88
CA LEU A 409 -32.64 15.64 -2.76
C LEU A 409 -31.84 15.92 -1.45
N PRO A 410 -32.41 16.67 -0.48
CA PRO A 410 -31.65 17.46 0.49
C PRO A 410 -31.60 16.92 1.93
N ASN A 411 -30.64 17.46 2.69
CA ASN A 411 -30.28 17.21 4.10
C ASN A 411 -31.39 17.48 5.14
N PRO A 412 -31.39 16.74 6.27
CA PRO A 412 -32.02 17.18 7.52
C PRO A 412 -31.00 17.56 8.62
N THR A 413 -31.41 18.52 9.44
CA THR A 413 -30.72 19.12 10.60
C THR A 413 -30.93 18.34 11.91
N PRO A 414 -30.09 18.53 12.95
CA PRO A 414 -30.06 17.67 14.15
C PRO A 414 -30.75 18.29 15.38
N ALA A 415 -31.32 17.44 16.25
CA ALA A 415 -31.65 17.78 17.64
C ALA A 415 -31.54 16.53 18.56
N ASP A 416 -30.62 16.66 19.53
CA ASP A 416 -30.52 16.11 20.90
C ASP A 416 -30.91 14.66 21.26
N ALA A 417 -29.95 13.93 21.85
CA ALA A 417 -30.10 13.29 23.16
C ALA A 417 -28.74 12.82 23.73
N ASP A 418 -28.51 13.09 25.02
CA ASP A 418 -27.36 12.67 25.83
C ASP A 418 -27.12 11.15 25.80
N VAL A 419 -25.96 10.74 25.28
CA VAL A 419 -25.47 9.36 25.36
C VAL A 419 -24.20 9.35 26.21
N LEU A 420 -24.22 8.59 27.30
CA LEU A 420 -23.08 8.34 28.16
C LEU A 420 -22.03 7.52 27.38
N TYR A 421 -21.00 8.19 26.86
CA TYR A 421 -19.93 7.57 26.07
C TYR A 421 -19.07 6.64 26.96
N LEU A 422 -19.09 5.34 26.68
CA LEU A 422 -18.10 4.39 27.19
C LEU A 422 -16.81 4.56 26.38
N CYS A 423 -15.70 4.84 27.06
CA CYS A 423 -14.44 5.08 26.39
C CYS A 423 -13.75 3.77 25.96
N PRO A 424 -13.52 3.52 24.66
CA PRO A 424 -12.83 2.31 24.19
C PRO A 424 -11.32 2.26 24.50
N TYR A 425 -10.72 3.34 24.98
CA TYR A 425 -9.29 3.36 25.30
C TYR A 425 -9.06 3.15 26.80
N SER A 426 -8.02 2.38 27.13
CA SER A 426 -7.61 2.18 28.51
C SER A 426 -6.46 3.13 28.87
N ALA A 427 -6.41 3.54 30.14
CA ALA A 427 -5.26 4.26 30.65
C ALA A 427 -4.01 3.39 30.46
N SER A 428 -2.98 3.95 29.85
CA SER A 428 -1.74 3.24 29.62
C SER A 428 -1.03 2.94 30.96
N ALA A 429 -0.36 1.80 31.04
CA ALA A 429 0.55 1.49 32.15
C ALA A 429 1.74 2.47 32.23
N MET A 430 1.98 3.23 31.16
CA MET A 430 3.06 4.21 31.03
C MET A 430 2.74 5.56 31.69
N GLY A 431 1.51 5.73 32.19
CA GLY A 431 1.09 6.88 32.98
C GLY A 431 0.01 7.73 32.27
N PRO A 432 -0.48 8.78 32.95
CA PRO A 432 -1.64 9.56 32.49
C PRO A 432 -1.36 10.36 31.21
N GLY A 433 -0.10 10.52 30.80
CA GLY A 433 0.26 11.13 29.51
C GLY A 433 0.10 10.18 28.32
N PHE A 434 -0.36 8.94 28.51
CA PHE A 434 -0.45 7.92 27.47
C PHE A 434 -1.78 7.18 27.53
N PHE A 435 -2.25 6.68 26.40
CA PHE A 435 -3.39 5.78 26.29
C PHE A 435 -3.01 4.52 25.52
N SER A 436 -3.59 3.38 25.92
CA SER A 436 -3.27 2.09 25.29
C SER A 436 -4.34 1.73 24.26
N LEU A 437 -3.90 1.43 23.03
CA LEU A 437 -4.73 1.01 21.91
C LEU A 437 -4.22 -0.32 21.36
N GLY A 438 -4.95 -1.41 21.61
CA GLY A 438 -4.55 -2.74 21.13
C GLY A 438 -3.18 -3.20 21.65
N GLY A 439 -2.78 -2.76 22.84
CA GLY A 439 -1.47 -3.08 23.44
C GLY A 439 -0.32 -2.19 22.96
N VAL A 440 -0.59 -1.16 22.14
CA VAL A 440 0.38 -0.13 21.76
C VAL A 440 0.04 1.15 22.51
N ASP A 441 1.02 1.68 23.24
CA ASP A 441 0.85 2.91 24.00
C ASP A 441 1.13 4.14 23.15
N VAL A 442 0.19 5.08 23.15
CA VAL A 442 0.22 6.30 22.35
C VAL A 442 0.28 7.52 23.27
N PRO A 443 1.22 8.47 23.07
CA PRO A 443 1.30 9.67 23.88
C PRO A 443 0.16 10.64 23.60
N CYS A 444 -0.31 11.29 24.65
CA CYS A 444 -1.11 12.49 24.57
C CYS A 444 -0.25 13.71 24.21
N PRO A 445 -0.82 14.73 23.53
CA PRO A 445 -0.13 16.00 23.30
C PRO A 445 0.42 16.62 24.59
N THR A 446 1.57 17.29 24.52
CA THR A 446 2.19 17.96 25.67
C THR A 446 1.20 18.88 26.39
N GLY A 447 1.14 18.77 27.72
CA GLY A 447 0.19 19.54 28.55
C GLY A 447 -1.22 18.93 28.66
N THR A 448 -1.44 17.76 28.06
CA THR A 448 -2.69 17.01 28.19
C THR A 448 -2.44 15.65 28.86
N GLN A 449 -3.47 15.11 29.50
CA GLN A 449 -3.49 13.74 30.03
C GLN A 449 -4.69 13.00 29.48
N PHE A 450 -4.54 11.71 29.26
CA PHE A 450 -5.62 10.85 28.83
C PHE A 450 -6.70 10.80 29.92
N SER A 451 -7.89 11.28 29.58
CA SER A 451 -9.08 11.22 30.42
C SER A 451 -9.97 10.09 29.92
N THR A 452 -10.19 9.10 30.77
CA THR A 452 -11.16 8.04 30.53
C THR A 452 -12.60 8.56 30.49
N ILE A 453 -12.86 9.73 31.07
CA ILE A 453 -14.19 10.38 31.07
C ILE A 453 -14.48 11.02 29.71
N ASN A 454 -13.50 11.75 29.15
CA ASN A 454 -13.68 12.46 27.88
C ASN A 454 -13.21 11.62 26.67
N CYS A 455 -12.77 10.40 26.94
CA CYS A 455 -12.18 9.47 26.00
C CYS A 455 -11.17 10.09 25.04
N GLY A 456 -10.25 10.85 25.61
CA GLY A 456 -9.25 11.59 24.85
C GLY A 456 -8.30 12.34 25.76
N CYS A 457 -7.30 12.94 25.15
CA CYS A 457 -6.31 13.73 25.85
C CYS A 457 -6.90 15.09 26.22
N THR A 458 -7.04 15.35 27.52
CA THR A 458 -7.58 16.61 28.04
C THR A 458 -6.52 17.42 28.74
N VAL A 459 -6.59 18.75 28.58
CA VAL A 459 -5.64 19.69 29.18
C VAL A 459 -5.58 19.49 30.68
N LEU A 460 -4.36 19.32 31.22
CA LEU A 460 -4.13 19.27 32.66
C LEU A 460 -4.52 20.64 33.24
N VAL A 461 -5.52 20.65 34.12
CA VAL A 461 -5.90 21.86 34.87
C VAL A 461 -4.76 22.17 35.84
N SER A 462 -3.90 23.11 35.43
CA SER A 462 -2.86 23.84 36.16
C SER A 462 -2.35 23.22 37.48
N GLY A 463 -1.10 22.77 37.52
CA GLY A 463 -0.49 22.50 38.82
C GLY A 463 0.89 21.87 38.89
N ALA A 464 1.59 21.61 37.79
CA ALA A 464 3.03 21.32 37.83
C ALA A 464 3.60 21.44 36.42
N MET A 465 4.49 22.41 36.18
CA MET A 465 5.34 22.37 34.98
C MET A 465 6.27 21.18 35.13
N ALA A 466 5.92 20.06 34.49
CA ALA A 466 6.80 18.91 34.39
C ALA A 466 8.11 19.37 33.73
N GLY A 467 9.24 19.15 34.40
CA GLY A 467 10.55 19.36 33.79
C GLY A 467 10.68 18.55 32.49
N CYS A 468 11.56 18.99 31.59
CA CYS A 468 11.84 18.26 30.36
C CYS A 468 12.12 16.78 30.67
N SER A 469 11.31 15.88 30.12
CA SER A 469 11.51 14.44 30.23
C SER A 469 11.94 13.89 28.88
N THR A 470 12.82 12.89 28.90
CA THR A 470 13.33 12.26 27.67
C THR A 470 12.21 11.46 27.01
N PHE A 471 11.81 11.87 25.81
CA PHE A 471 10.71 11.22 25.08
C PHE A 471 11.14 9.96 24.32
N LEU A 472 12.36 9.94 23.80
CA LEU A 472 12.99 8.79 23.13
C LEU A 472 14.44 8.71 23.60
N ASN A 473 14.90 7.52 23.95
CA ASN A 473 16.29 7.22 24.26
C ASN A 473 16.70 5.93 23.54
N ALA A 474 16.85 6.00 22.22
CA ALA A 474 17.22 4.86 21.40
C ALA A 474 18.70 4.49 21.58
N THR A 475 18.97 3.23 21.89
CA THR A 475 20.33 2.66 21.97
C THR A 475 20.41 1.36 21.18
N PHE A 476 21.58 1.06 20.63
CA PHE A 476 21.81 -0.22 19.93
C PHE A 476 22.28 -1.28 20.93
N ASP A 477 21.64 -2.45 20.92
CA ASP A 477 22.01 -3.59 21.76
C ASP A 477 22.55 -4.72 20.87
N SER A 478 23.85 -4.98 21.01
CA SER A 478 24.53 -6.03 20.23
C SER A 478 24.24 -7.45 20.72
N THR A 479 23.71 -7.62 21.94
CA THR A 479 23.31 -8.93 22.45
C THR A 479 21.94 -9.34 21.93
N LEU A 480 21.05 -8.36 21.75
CA LEU A 480 19.70 -8.56 21.22
C LEU A 480 19.61 -8.39 19.71
N ASN A 481 20.67 -7.91 19.05
CA ASN A 481 20.68 -7.52 17.63
C ASN A 481 19.50 -6.62 17.28
N ALA A 482 19.24 -5.62 18.13
CA ALA A 482 18.09 -4.73 18.02
C ALA A 482 18.40 -3.32 18.55
N THR A 483 17.67 -2.32 18.06
CA THR A 483 17.61 -0.98 18.64
C THR A 483 16.50 -0.95 19.69
N ILE A 484 16.81 -0.40 20.87
CA ILE A 484 15.93 -0.41 22.05
C ILE A 484 15.70 1.02 22.51
N ASP A 485 14.44 1.36 22.82
CA ASP A 485 14.13 2.61 23.52
C ASP A 485 14.22 2.44 25.04
N ASN A 486 15.23 3.09 25.63
CA ASN A 486 15.47 3.13 27.06
C ASN A 486 14.69 4.23 27.79
N SER A 487 13.91 5.06 27.09
CA SER A 487 13.09 6.07 27.72
C SER A 487 12.01 5.43 28.61
N ALA A 488 11.31 6.25 29.39
CA ALA A 488 10.09 5.81 30.06
C ALA A 488 8.99 5.42 29.05
N ASN A 489 9.12 5.90 27.80
CA ASN A 489 8.11 5.79 26.75
C ASN A 489 8.21 4.53 25.88
N LYS A 490 9.26 3.72 26.02
CA LYS A 490 9.41 2.38 25.40
C LYS A 490 8.88 2.28 23.97
N LEU A 491 9.20 3.27 23.14
CA LEU A 491 8.69 3.39 21.78
C LEU A 491 9.15 2.22 20.91
N PHE A 492 8.28 1.79 20.00
CA PHE A 492 8.62 0.80 18.99
C PHE A 492 9.61 1.38 17.96
N LEU A 493 10.67 0.61 17.68
CA LEU A 493 11.72 0.93 16.72
C LEU A 493 11.77 -0.17 15.65
N GLU A 494 11.77 0.21 14.37
CA GLU A 494 11.92 -0.72 13.25
C GLU A 494 13.33 -0.58 12.66
N ASP A 495 14.11 -1.65 12.73
CA ASP A 495 15.44 -1.73 12.18
C ASP A 495 15.44 -2.37 10.79
N VAL A 496 16.11 -1.73 9.84
CA VAL A 496 16.19 -2.18 8.45
C VAL A 496 17.67 -2.26 8.07
N PHE A 497 18.17 -3.46 7.76
CA PHE A 497 19.55 -3.72 7.33
C PHE A 497 20.66 -3.11 8.23
N ILE A 498 20.47 -3.09 9.55
CA ILE A 498 21.48 -2.61 10.51
C ILE A 498 22.32 -3.80 11.00
N THR A 499 23.64 -3.61 11.11
CA THR A 499 24.54 -4.58 11.76
C THR A 499 24.95 -4.05 13.12
N TYR A 500 24.84 -4.85 14.19
CA TYR A 500 25.11 -4.42 15.56
C TYR A 500 26.50 -4.88 16.00
N VAL A 501 27.35 -3.94 16.42
CA VAL A 501 28.71 -4.23 16.90
C VAL A 501 29.03 -3.35 18.09
N ASN A 502 29.38 -3.95 19.24
CA ASN A 502 29.77 -3.23 20.46
C ASN A 502 28.77 -2.14 20.86
N ASN A 503 27.47 -2.46 20.82
CA ASN A 503 26.36 -1.52 21.08
C ASN A 503 26.34 -0.29 20.15
N MET A 504 26.84 -0.46 18.92
CA MET A 504 26.71 0.51 17.82
C MET A 504 25.95 -0.14 16.66
N GLY A 505 25.06 0.62 16.02
CA GLY A 505 24.47 0.27 14.74
C GLY A 505 25.37 0.70 13.59
N ILE A 506 25.80 -0.24 12.75
CA ILE A 506 26.57 0.01 11.53
C ILE A 506 25.58 0.14 10.37
N PHE A 507 25.60 1.31 9.72
CA PHE A 507 24.77 1.65 8.58
C PHE A 507 25.56 1.53 7.28
N ASN A 508 25.05 0.76 6.32
CA ASN A 508 25.72 0.46 5.06
C ASN A 508 25.69 1.60 4.03
N GLY A 509 24.92 2.67 4.27
CA GLY A 509 24.87 3.83 3.38
C GLY A 509 23.91 3.72 2.18
N ILE A 510 23.19 2.60 2.06
CA ILE A 510 22.29 2.33 0.92
C ILE A 510 20.88 2.02 1.40
N PHE A 511 20.75 1.03 2.29
CA PHE A 511 19.45 0.52 2.75
C PHE A 511 19.29 0.51 4.28
N SER A 512 20.37 0.74 5.02
CA SER A 512 20.29 0.71 6.48
C SER A 512 19.50 1.90 7.03
N GLU A 513 18.46 1.62 7.82
CA GLU A 513 17.71 2.66 8.53
C GLU A 513 17.10 2.18 9.86
N VAL A 514 17.06 3.06 10.87
CA VAL A 514 16.18 2.91 12.05
C VAL A 514 14.99 3.82 11.83
N LYS A 515 13.80 3.28 11.99
CA LYS A 515 12.58 4.03 11.84
C LYS A 515 11.84 4.12 13.17
N VAL A 516 11.35 5.31 13.49
CA VAL A 516 10.62 5.56 14.74
C VAL A 516 9.18 6.02 14.43
N PRO A 517 8.22 5.09 14.27
CA PRO A 517 6.85 5.43 13.91
C PRO A 517 6.16 6.37 14.89
N GLY A 518 6.52 6.30 16.19
CA GLY A 518 5.93 7.13 17.25
C GLY A 518 6.14 8.64 17.09
N PHE A 519 7.01 9.08 16.18
CA PHE A 519 7.19 10.50 15.85
C PHE A 519 6.42 10.95 14.60
N ALA A 520 5.67 10.06 13.96
CA ALA A 520 4.82 10.45 12.84
C ALA A 520 3.71 11.38 13.33
N ASN A 521 3.59 12.56 12.70
CA ASN A 521 2.60 13.58 13.03
C ASN A 521 2.69 14.16 14.46
N LEU A 522 3.85 14.06 15.11
CA LEU A 522 4.06 14.67 16.43
C LEU A 522 4.48 16.14 16.27
N GLU A 523 3.81 17.05 16.98
CA GLU A 523 4.24 18.43 17.13
C GLU A 523 5.27 18.53 18.28
N PHE A 524 6.46 19.05 18.01
CA PHE A 524 7.55 19.11 19.01
C PHE A 524 7.44 20.31 19.98
N GLY A 525 6.27 20.97 20.04
CA GLY A 525 6.02 22.12 20.90
C GLY A 525 6.97 23.31 20.67
N ASP A 526 6.98 24.24 21.62
CA ASP A 526 7.84 25.44 21.58
C ASP A 526 9.28 25.12 22.00
N ASN A 527 9.48 24.03 22.75
CA ASN A 527 10.77 23.66 23.34
C ASN A 527 11.05 22.17 23.12
N PHE A 528 12.13 21.83 22.42
CA PHE A 528 12.63 20.45 22.36
C PHE A 528 14.16 20.41 22.22
N THR A 529 14.73 19.32 22.71
CA THR A 529 16.14 18.98 22.51
C THR A 529 16.22 17.66 21.75
N PHE A 530 17.00 17.66 20.68
CA PHE A 530 17.35 16.48 19.93
C PHE A 530 18.87 16.26 20.04
N SER A 531 19.30 15.03 20.34
CA SER A 531 20.72 14.68 20.40
C SER A 531 20.95 13.32 19.75
N ILE A 532 22.02 13.21 18.97
CA ILE A 532 22.46 11.96 18.35
C ILE A 532 23.98 11.83 18.41
N THR A 533 24.44 10.63 18.74
CA THR A 533 25.86 10.26 18.69
C THR A 533 26.14 9.40 17.46
N PHE A 534 27.11 9.79 16.64
CA PHE A 534 27.49 9.05 15.42
C PHE A 534 28.98 9.20 15.11
N GLN A 535 29.52 8.25 14.34
CA GLN A 535 30.86 8.31 13.78
C GLN A 535 30.77 8.03 12.28
N ASN A 536 31.42 8.87 11.46
CA ASN A 536 31.54 8.58 10.04
C ASN A 536 32.79 7.72 9.78
N THR A 537 32.58 6.48 9.35
CA THR A 537 33.65 5.56 8.97
C THR A 537 34.02 5.61 7.49
N ALA A 538 33.27 6.37 6.67
CA ALA A 538 33.56 6.47 5.23
C ALA A 538 34.67 7.49 4.97
N SER A 539 35.59 7.13 4.06
CA SER A 539 36.67 8.01 3.59
C SER A 539 36.14 9.27 2.89
N THR A 540 35.02 9.13 2.18
CA THR A 540 34.28 10.22 1.54
C THR A 540 32.85 10.28 2.10
N VAL A 541 32.37 11.49 2.34
CA VAL A 541 30.97 11.74 2.67
C VAL A 541 30.31 12.22 1.40
N SER A 542 29.29 11.48 0.93
CA SER A 542 28.48 11.96 -0.17
C SER A 542 27.86 13.32 0.19
N PRO A 543 27.74 14.26 -0.76
CA PRO A 543 26.89 15.43 -0.57
C PRO A 543 25.52 15.00 -0.03
N ASN A 544 25.03 15.70 1.00
CA ASN A 544 23.70 15.50 1.60
C ASN A 544 23.45 14.11 2.20
N THR A 545 24.47 13.53 2.85
CA THR A 545 24.29 12.30 3.62
C THR A 545 23.43 12.62 4.85
N ASN A 546 22.14 12.28 4.83
CA ASN A 546 21.29 12.40 6.02
C ASN A 546 21.77 11.42 7.08
N VAL A 547 21.84 11.86 8.34
CA VAL A 547 22.01 11.01 9.53
C VAL A 547 20.65 10.80 10.18
N VAL A 548 19.86 11.88 10.30
CA VAL A 548 18.48 11.88 10.80
C VAL A 548 17.64 12.77 9.91
N GLY A 549 16.41 12.36 9.64
CA GLY A 549 15.42 13.20 8.99
C GLY A 549 14.00 12.85 9.43
N ASN A 550 13.17 13.85 9.69
CA ASN A 550 11.72 13.71 9.75
C ASN A 550 11.13 14.15 8.40
N GLY A 551 10.86 13.18 7.51
CA GLY A 551 10.37 13.44 6.15
C GLY A 551 10.92 12.47 5.11
N TYR A 552 10.47 12.60 3.86
CA TYR A 552 10.99 11.78 2.76
C TYR A 552 12.40 12.24 2.36
N LEU A 553 13.38 11.37 2.58
CA LEU A 553 14.80 11.64 2.33
C LEU A 553 15.04 11.94 0.84
N GLY A 554 15.42 13.18 0.52
CA GLY A 554 15.84 13.61 -0.83
C GLY A 554 14.95 14.65 -1.51
N LEU A 555 13.76 14.96 -0.96
CA LEU A 555 12.82 15.92 -1.55
C LEU A 555 12.83 17.32 -0.89
N GLY A 556 13.75 17.59 0.03
CA GLY A 556 13.84 18.88 0.74
C GLY A 556 12.67 19.16 1.70
N THR A 557 11.88 18.13 2.01
CA THR A 557 10.68 18.22 2.86
C THR A 557 10.95 17.91 4.34
N THR A 558 12.21 17.79 4.75
CA THR A 558 12.58 17.52 6.14
C THR A 558 12.25 18.72 7.04
N SER A 559 11.42 18.50 8.07
CA SER A 559 11.12 19.51 9.08
C SER A 559 12.18 19.58 10.18
N LEU A 560 12.86 18.46 10.41
CA LEU A 560 14.02 18.32 11.28
C LEU A 560 15.00 17.38 10.59
N GLY A 561 16.28 17.78 10.47
CA GLY A 561 17.30 16.97 9.84
C GLY A 561 18.70 17.23 10.36
N VAL A 562 19.56 16.21 10.30
CA VAL A 562 21.02 16.33 10.46
C VAL A 562 21.66 15.71 9.22
N LYS A 563 22.47 16.51 8.51
CA LYS A 563 23.17 16.11 7.29
C LYS A 563 24.67 16.21 7.48
N LEU A 564 25.40 15.33 6.79
CA LEU A 564 26.85 15.37 6.67
C LEU A 564 27.24 15.78 5.25
N GLN A 565 28.22 16.66 5.18
CA GLN A 565 28.85 17.08 3.94
C GLN A 565 30.38 17.06 4.11
N ASP A 566 31.09 16.61 3.08
CA ASP A 566 32.55 16.65 3.08
C ASP A 566 33.05 18.10 3.05
N ALA A 567 33.88 18.50 4.02
CA ALA A 567 34.47 19.84 4.07
C ALA A 567 35.93 19.86 3.53
N GLY A 568 36.43 18.72 3.04
CA GLY A 568 37.83 18.56 2.65
C GLY A 568 38.77 18.40 3.85
N SER A 569 40.07 18.20 3.59
CA SER A 569 41.17 18.21 4.57
C SER A 569 40.99 17.37 5.86
N GLY A 570 40.18 16.30 5.82
CA GLY A 570 39.89 15.47 6.99
C GLY A 570 38.76 16.00 7.89
N ASN A 571 38.08 17.06 7.47
CA ASN A 571 36.93 17.65 8.16
C ASN A 571 35.60 17.32 7.46
N MET A 572 34.50 17.41 8.19
CA MET A 572 33.13 17.29 7.72
C MET A 572 32.28 18.42 8.30
N ASN A 573 31.34 18.90 7.49
CA ASN A 573 30.28 19.78 7.92
C ASN A 573 29.10 18.94 8.43
N ILE A 574 28.65 19.25 9.64
CA ILE A 574 27.43 18.74 10.26
C ILE A 574 26.41 19.87 10.15
N GLN A 575 25.45 19.70 9.25
CA GLN A 575 24.40 20.67 8.97
C GLN A 575 23.11 20.23 9.68
N PHE A 576 22.53 21.13 10.46
CA PHE A 576 21.23 20.97 11.09
C PHE A 576 20.19 21.74 10.29
N GLU A 577 19.06 21.09 10.04
CA GLU A 577 17.92 21.68 9.33
C GLU A 577 16.71 21.67 10.27
N LEU A 578 16.07 22.82 10.42
CA LEU A 578 14.82 22.96 11.16
C LEU A 578 13.85 23.84 10.36
N ARG A 579 12.64 23.36 10.09
CA ARG A 579 11.60 24.14 9.43
C ARG A 579 10.46 24.43 10.40
N THR A 580 10.21 25.70 10.69
CA THR A 580 9.06 26.14 11.50
C THR A 580 7.91 26.59 10.59
N VAL A 581 6.69 26.72 11.13
CA VAL A 581 5.50 27.18 10.37
C VAL A 581 5.75 28.57 9.77
N ASN A 582 6.50 29.39 10.50
CA ASN A 582 6.55 30.83 10.28
C ASN A 582 7.90 31.35 9.78
N SER A 583 8.99 30.58 9.91
CA SER A 583 10.36 31.07 9.68
C SER A 583 11.04 30.47 8.45
N GLY A 584 10.36 29.61 7.69
CA GLY A 584 11.00 28.87 6.61
C GLY A 584 12.03 27.86 7.14
N LEU A 585 13.06 27.57 6.34
CA LEU A 585 14.14 26.63 6.69
C LEU A 585 15.26 27.38 7.43
N ILE A 586 15.61 26.89 8.62
CA ILE A 586 16.75 27.33 9.42
C ILE A 586 17.86 26.30 9.24
N GLU A 587 19.03 26.76 8.77
CA GLU A 587 20.20 25.92 8.58
C GLU A 587 21.34 26.38 9.50
N LEU A 588 21.89 25.46 10.28
CA LEU A 588 23.04 25.69 11.13
C LEU A 588 24.15 24.71 10.72
N THR A 589 25.34 25.21 10.40
CA THR A 589 26.47 24.35 9.99
C THR A 589 27.60 24.45 11.01
N LEU A 590 28.11 23.30 11.44
CA LEU A 590 29.29 23.17 12.30
C LEU A 590 30.31 22.27 11.62
N THR A 591 31.60 22.61 11.69
CA THR A 591 32.67 21.82 11.05
C THR A 591 33.45 21.05 12.11
N GLY A 592 33.63 19.74 11.93
CA GLY A 592 34.40 18.87 12.81
C GLY A 592 35.27 17.87 12.04
N SER A 593 36.20 17.19 12.72
CA SER A 593 36.99 16.08 12.15
C SER A 593 36.12 14.91 11.69
N LYS A 594 36.44 14.29 10.54
CA LYS A 594 35.70 13.12 10.01
C LYS A 594 35.77 11.88 10.89
N THR A 595 36.87 11.70 11.63
CA THR A 595 37.18 10.43 12.32
C THR A 595 36.69 10.39 13.77
N SER A 596 36.32 11.53 14.34
CA SER A 596 35.87 11.60 15.73
C SER A 596 34.46 11.02 15.90
N LEU A 597 34.18 10.55 17.11
CA LEU A 597 32.83 10.22 17.55
C LEU A 597 32.14 11.54 17.94
N TRP A 598 31.09 11.92 17.25
CA TRP A 598 30.40 13.19 17.48
C TRP A 598 29.08 12.97 18.19
N THR A 599 28.78 13.83 19.16
CA THR A 599 27.43 14.03 19.66
C THR A 599 26.92 15.37 19.14
N ALA A 600 25.95 15.32 18.24
CA ALA A 600 25.30 16.48 17.66
C ALA A 600 23.99 16.76 18.41
N THR A 601 23.84 17.98 18.92
CA THR A 601 22.70 18.40 19.72
C THR A 601 22.07 19.66 19.12
N LEU A 602 20.77 19.60 18.86
CA LEU A 602 19.93 20.73 18.48
C LEU A 602 18.98 21.03 19.63
N ASN A 603 19.00 22.27 20.14
CA ASN A 603 17.99 22.76 21.07
C ASN A 603 17.16 23.83 20.38
N TYR A 604 15.86 23.62 20.37
CA TYR A 604 14.88 24.65 20.04
C TYR A 604 14.22 25.10 21.34
N ASN A 605 14.30 26.40 21.61
CA ASN A 605 13.63 27.07 22.72
C ASN A 605 13.04 28.36 22.15
N SER A 606 11.84 28.25 21.59
CA SER A 606 11.26 29.25 20.70
C SER A 606 11.37 30.68 21.26
N PRO A 607 11.89 31.64 20.48
CA PRO A 607 12.27 31.54 19.06
C PRO A 607 13.67 30.98 18.79
N ASP A 608 14.50 30.72 19.80
CA ASP A 608 15.92 30.45 19.60
C ASP A 608 16.21 29.00 19.21
N VAL A 609 17.07 28.83 18.20
CA VAL A 609 17.62 27.54 17.77
C VAL A 609 19.11 27.56 18.03
N THR A 610 19.60 26.61 18.82
CA THR A 610 21.03 26.41 19.05
C THR A 610 21.44 25.03 18.58
N ALA A 611 22.55 24.94 17.87
CA ALA A 611 23.18 23.68 17.49
C ALA A 611 24.56 23.59 18.14
N SER A 612 24.93 22.40 18.58
CA SER A 612 26.26 22.11 19.12
C SER A 612 26.73 20.73 18.71
N ILE A 613 28.05 20.58 18.59
CA ILE A 613 28.71 19.28 18.39
C ILE A 613 29.81 19.11 19.44
N ASN A 614 29.92 17.89 19.97
CA ASN A 614 30.95 17.48 20.94
C ASN A 614 31.69 16.24 20.43
N ASP A 615 33.03 16.27 20.41
CA ASP A 615 33.90 15.20 19.90
C ASP A 615 34.16 14.06 20.91
N GLY A 616 33.49 14.07 22.06
CA GLY A 616 33.72 13.12 23.16
C GLY A 616 34.97 13.41 24.00
N MET A 617 35.84 14.32 23.54
CA MET A 617 37.00 14.83 24.29
C MET A 617 36.71 16.16 25.00
N GLY A 618 35.47 16.66 24.88
CA GLY A 618 35.02 17.88 25.54
C GLY A 618 35.17 19.15 24.71
N THR A 619 35.61 19.06 23.44
CA THR A 619 35.60 20.19 22.52
C THR A 619 34.16 20.44 22.08
N VAL A 620 33.57 21.55 22.52
CA VAL A 620 32.21 21.95 22.13
C VAL A 620 32.29 23.07 21.10
N LEU A 621 31.79 22.82 19.90
CA LEU A 621 31.52 23.86 18.91
C LEU A 621 30.01 24.14 18.93
N SER A 622 29.62 25.41 18.94
CA SER A 622 28.22 25.81 19.01
C SER A 622 27.93 26.98 18.08
N THR A 623 26.72 27.00 17.53
CA THR A 623 26.18 28.10 16.73
C THR A 623 24.70 28.31 17.06
N SER A 624 24.15 29.48 16.77
CA SER A 624 22.78 29.84 17.11
C SER A 624 22.12 30.68 16.03
N ALA A 625 20.81 30.52 15.85
CA ALA A 625 19.95 31.37 15.03
C ALA A 625 18.63 31.62 15.77
N THR A 626 17.91 32.68 15.37
CA THR A 626 16.60 33.01 15.92
C THR A 626 15.52 32.76 14.86
N ALA A 627 14.53 31.93 15.18
CA ALA A 627 13.37 31.64 14.35
C ALA A 627 12.33 32.77 14.47
N THR A 628 11.83 33.30 13.36
CA THR A 628 10.67 34.21 13.38
C THR A 628 9.37 33.41 13.54
N GLY A 629 8.95 33.10 14.77
CA GLY A 629 7.61 32.58 15.11
C GLY A 629 7.57 31.27 15.94
N PRO A 630 6.45 30.99 16.64
CA PRO A 630 6.46 30.06 17.77
C PRO A 630 6.39 28.56 17.46
N THR A 631 5.81 28.14 16.33
CA THR A 631 5.37 26.74 16.14
C THR A 631 6.03 26.02 14.97
N LEU A 632 6.28 24.70 15.15
CA LEU A 632 6.71 23.77 14.09
C LEU A 632 5.50 23.24 13.31
N PRO A 633 5.59 23.07 11.98
CA PRO A 633 4.46 22.65 11.18
C PRO A 633 4.21 21.16 11.32
N LEU A 634 2.94 20.78 11.41
CA LEU A 634 2.46 19.43 11.16
C LEU A 634 2.89 19.01 9.75
N GLN A 635 3.87 18.12 9.66
CA GLN A 635 4.29 17.48 8.41
C GLN A 635 4.17 15.96 8.58
N ARG A 636 3.52 15.31 7.61
CA ARG A 636 3.38 13.85 7.56
C ARG A 636 4.72 13.25 7.18
N GLY A 637 5.53 12.89 8.17
CA GLY A 637 6.87 12.37 7.98
C GLY A 637 7.20 11.28 8.99
N ARG A 638 8.09 10.37 8.58
CA ARG A 638 8.69 9.33 9.43
C ARG A 638 10.05 9.85 9.87
N VAL A 639 10.39 9.69 11.16
CA VAL A 639 11.78 9.91 11.61
C VAL A 639 12.60 8.70 11.19
N VAL A 640 13.56 8.95 10.32
CA VAL A 640 14.46 7.95 9.74
C VAL A 640 15.90 8.33 10.09
N CYS A 641 16.60 7.43 10.77
CA CYS A 641 18.05 7.48 10.86
C CYS A 641 18.61 6.66 9.69
N SER A 642 19.32 7.28 8.75
CA SER A 642 19.89 6.55 7.60
C SER A 642 21.28 7.08 7.27
N LYS A 643 21.93 6.50 6.27
CA LYS A 643 23.07 7.07 5.56
C LYS A 643 22.75 6.83 4.09
N LYS A 644 22.77 7.86 3.23
CA LYS A 644 22.46 7.71 1.79
C LYS A 644 23.58 8.32 0.96
N LEU A 645 24.23 7.51 0.10
CA LEU A 645 25.16 8.01 -0.91
C LEU A 645 24.40 8.59 -2.11
N ALA A 646 24.62 9.86 -2.39
CA ALA A 646 24.34 10.50 -3.68
C ALA A 646 25.57 10.33 -4.58
N CYS A 647 25.41 9.60 -5.68
CA CYS A 647 26.41 9.53 -6.74
C CYS A 647 26.14 10.65 -7.76
N GLY A 648 27.02 11.66 -7.84
CA GLY A 648 27.26 12.45 -9.07
C GLY A 648 28.44 11.81 -9.82
N SER A 649 28.59 11.86 -11.15
CA SER A 649 28.29 12.94 -12.10
C SER A 649 28.30 12.42 -13.55
N ALA A 650 27.56 13.07 -14.45
CA ALA A 650 27.98 13.26 -15.84
C ALA A 650 27.66 14.71 -16.26
N ASN A 651 28.72 15.46 -16.55
CA ASN A 651 28.66 16.83 -17.06
C ASN A 651 28.03 16.86 -18.45
N LEU A 652 26.95 17.61 -18.63
CA LEU A 652 26.64 18.26 -19.89
C LEU A 652 26.20 19.70 -19.57
N PHE A 653 26.91 20.64 -20.20
CA PHE A 653 26.63 22.06 -20.18
C PHE A 653 25.21 22.31 -20.71
N GLU A 654 24.35 22.94 -19.93
CA GLU A 654 23.23 23.69 -20.48
C GLU A 654 23.00 24.95 -19.66
N GLN A 655 23.03 26.07 -20.38
CA GLN A 655 23.02 27.43 -19.90
C GLN A 655 21.57 27.91 -19.88
N GLU A 656 20.88 27.80 -18.76
CA GLU A 656 19.53 28.36 -18.62
C GLU A 656 19.61 29.86 -18.30
N ARG A 657 19.10 30.67 -19.24
CA ARG A 657 18.74 32.08 -19.01
C ARG A 657 17.42 32.12 -18.25
N GLU A 658 17.43 32.80 -17.13
CA GLU A 658 16.25 33.35 -16.48
C GLU A 658 15.54 34.33 -17.44
N THR A 659 14.22 34.28 -17.52
CA THR A 659 13.43 35.44 -17.98
C THR A 659 12.11 35.49 -17.23
N GLU A 660 12.05 36.46 -16.30
CA GLU A 660 10.86 36.88 -15.58
C GLU A 660 9.82 37.48 -16.54
N TRP A 661 8.55 37.14 -16.31
CA TRP A 661 7.42 37.81 -16.91
C TRP A 661 7.01 39.02 -16.06
N ASN A 662 7.10 40.22 -16.63
CA ASN A 662 6.32 41.38 -16.17
C ASN A 662 5.58 42.01 -17.34
N ILE A 663 4.28 42.21 -17.12
CA ILE A 663 3.31 42.82 -18.02
C ILE A 663 3.54 44.33 -18.07
N LEU A 664 3.62 44.93 -19.26
CA LEU A 664 3.03 46.25 -19.57
C LEU A 664 2.94 46.49 -21.09
N SER A 665 1.98 47.33 -21.42
CA SER A 665 1.27 47.53 -22.68
C SER A 665 2.05 48.09 -23.89
N THR A 666 1.32 48.11 -25.00
CA THR A 666 1.27 49.13 -26.09
C THR A 666 2.13 48.94 -27.36
N THR A 667 1.43 48.47 -28.40
CA THR A 667 1.34 48.98 -29.79
C THR A 667 2.56 49.20 -30.70
N TYR A 668 2.40 48.56 -31.87
CA TYR A 668 2.67 49.00 -33.25
C TYR A 668 4.02 48.72 -33.94
N SER A 669 3.83 48.11 -35.12
CA SER A 669 4.55 48.22 -36.39
C SER A 669 5.84 47.42 -36.64
N ALA A 670 5.67 46.46 -37.55
CA ALA A 670 6.27 46.43 -38.89
C ALA A 670 7.66 45.78 -39.09
N LEU A 671 7.63 44.75 -39.96
CA LEU A 671 8.62 44.35 -40.98
C LEU A 671 10.04 43.97 -40.48
N SER A 672 10.73 42.92 -40.94
CA SER A 672 10.69 42.13 -42.17
C SER A 672 11.50 40.84 -41.97
N LEU A 673 11.26 39.85 -42.84
CA LEU A 673 12.22 38.95 -43.54
C LEU A 673 13.65 38.82 -42.94
N GLN A 674 14.27 37.65 -42.82
CA GLN A 674 14.36 36.61 -43.84
C GLN A 674 14.95 35.32 -43.25
N GLN A 675 14.56 34.22 -43.88
CA GLN A 675 14.98 32.84 -43.69
C GLN A 675 16.33 32.57 -44.40
N ASP A 676 16.95 31.46 -44.02
CA ASP A 676 18.10 30.74 -44.62
C ASP A 676 19.50 31.08 -44.07
N GLU A 677 20.03 30.24 -43.16
CA GLU A 677 20.76 28.98 -43.45
C GLU A 677 20.67 28.01 -42.26
#